data_AF-A0A2T0BAX6-F1
#
_entry.id   AF-A0A2T0BAX6-F1
#
_cell.length_a   1.000
_cell.length_b   1.000
_cell.length_c   1.000
_cell.angle_alpha   90.00
_cell.angle_beta   90.00
_cell.angle_gamma   90.00
#
_symmetry.space_group_name_H-M   'P 1'
#
loop_
_entity.id
_entity.type
_entity.pdbx_description
1 polymer ?
#
loop_
_entity_poly.entity_id
_entity_poly.type
_entity_poly.pdbx_seq_one_letter_code
_entity_poly.pdbx_strand_id
1 'polypeptide(L)'
;METRIENKKYHMVNIMRLVCALLVIIIHTSAFIQFGDVAKYITSDVIARIAVPFFFVTSGFFLAVKINEEGYIKKHIKKLVVIYLIITVISVILLFPIILYTVSTKSNGAVDVFILIIKSLFVNGSSPALWYFPALILSSIFVYIFVKKDWIKPLIGFSVLFFVIGLMGDSYQNLIINTPLMKIVDIYNGIFDLTRNGFCIGVPFITIGVLINKFNLKEKINHIGRLIFVFSSVYVLEAYIVISNGIFRDTNIYISLVFIVPLIFIWAINSKIEISDRKSNLLREMSIWVYGLHEIIQIGALVYLKINTKATVFFYIMVACITIFIAYIISSKRVKDPVQNKKAERKIPVICLLIGCVILACFSAVGGEKSNVNDENKKLFEKTEGKESSSVVGALYKISDEDSSLYIYGGISYGTEDMYPLAPVVEEAINNSEGYAIDSIPTEEDLQNLNKLIYYEKDKLEDHVSEEAVDILKEKMEIVKFATSYEQTQSVKASYMSAYINNIYSMSSEFKNEYGISNYIKYKAEKQNKDIIGLTSPLLSAEEYFNNSNEEDNAYMMLVKYMSEDDYAQAKSILELWEKGNIEEAYSKRDKKKLSNEADQKDYDKYISIIKENEDNDYKIYTNEITTKIDELLKANKDYFVSIGYRNIEGENNVIAQLEAMGYKVSKITN
;
A
#
# COMPACT_ATOMS: atom_id res chain seq x y z
N MET A 1 -21.49 53.12 10.81
CA MET A 1 -22.42 52.42 11.71
C MET A 1 -21.61 51.39 12.48
N GLU A 2 -21.09 51.78 13.65
CA GLU A 2 -20.35 50.89 14.54
C GLU A 2 -21.33 49.84 15.11
N THR A 3 -21.45 48.70 14.45
CA THR A 3 -22.12 47.54 15.03
C THR A 3 -21.26 47.02 16.17
N ARG A 4 -21.75 47.22 17.40
CA ARG A 4 -21.33 46.51 18.62
C ARG A 4 -20.88 45.09 18.27
N ILE A 5 -19.60 44.81 18.43
CA ILE A 5 -19.08 43.44 18.45
C ILE A 5 -19.59 42.83 19.75
N GLU A 6 -20.80 42.27 19.74
CA GLU A 6 -21.14 41.23 20.69
C GLU A 6 -20.02 40.18 20.63
N ASN A 7 -19.44 39.84 21.79
CA ASN A 7 -18.48 38.75 21.94
C ASN A 7 -19.16 37.41 21.63
N LYS A 8 -19.56 37.19 20.37
CA LYS A 8 -20.24 35.99 19.92
C LYS A 8 -19.24 34.85 19.98
N LYS A 9 -19.52 33.89 20.86
CA LYS A 9 -18.62 32.77 21.12
C LYS A 9 -18.92 31.64 20.14
N TYR A 10 -17.89 31.20 19.40
CA TYR A 10 -18.01 30.15 18.38
C TYR A 10 -17.77 28.74 18.96
N HIS A 11 -18.58 28.36 19.95
CA HIS A 11 -18.39 27.11 20.71
C HIS A 11 -18.47 25.86 19.83
N MET A 12 -19.49 25.77 18.98
CA MET A 12 -19.67 24.62 18.10
C MET A 12 -18.54 24.47 17.06
N VAL A 13 -17.96 25.59 16.59
CA VAL A 13 -16.78 25.53 15.70
C VAL A 13 -15.61 24.85 16.39
N ASN A 14 -15.36 25.15 17.67
CA ASN A 14 -14.27 24.53 18.42
C ASN A 14 -14.53 23.03 18.68
N ILE A 15 -15.78 22.62 18.88
CA ILE A 15 -16.18 21.21 18.98
C ILE A 15 -15.89 20.51 17.64
N MET A 16 -16.38 21.07 16.53
CA MET A 16 -16.17 20.51 15.19
C MET A 16 -14.70 20.39 14.82
N ARG A 17 -13.84 21.33 15.25
CA ARG A 17 -12.39 21.20 15.04
C ARG A 17 -11.81 19.94 15.69
N LEU A 18 -12.25 19.59 16.90
CA LEU A 18 -11.80 18.34 17.52
C LEU A 18 -12.39 17.12 16.79
N VAL A 19 -13.66 17.16 16.41
CA VAL A 19 -14.28 16.08 15.60
C VAL A 19 -13.51 15.85 14.31
N CYS A 20 -13.21 16.91 13.55
CA CYS A 20 -12.40 16.83 12.34
C CYS A 20 -10.99 16.28 12.63
N ALA A 21 -10.36 16.64 13.75
CA ALA A 21 -9.05 16.10 14.11
C ALA A 21 -9.12 14.58 14.35
N LEU A 22 -10.21 14.07 14.92
CA LEU A 22 -10.44 12.63 15.08
C LEU A 22 -10.76 11.91 13.77
N LEU A 23 -11.49 12.57 12.85
CA LEU A 23 -11.71 12.07 11.49
C LEU A 23 -10.38 11.91 10.73
N VAL A 24 -9.43 12.83 10.92
CA VAL A 24 -8.09 12.69 10.33
C VAL A 24 -7.40 11.41 10.83
N ILE A 25 -7.51 11.07 12.11
CA ILE A 25 -6.95 9.81 12.64
C ILE A 25 -7.59 8.60 11.94
N ILE A 26 -8.90 8.63 11.64
CA ILE A 26 -9.58 7.54 10.90
C ILE A 26 -8.91 7.30 9.54
N ILE A 27 -8.57 8.37 8.81
CA ILE A 27 -7.90 8.28 7.50
C ILE A 27 -6.57 7.55 7.65
N HIS A 28 -5.69 8.03 8.54
CA HIS A 28 -4.33 7.51 8.64
C HIS A 28 -4.28 6.11 9.28
N THR A 29 -5.25 5.75 10.13
CA THR A 29 -5.35 4.42 10.74
C THR A 29 -6.23 3.44 9.96
N SER A 30 -6.80 3.85 8.81
CA SER A 30 -7.73 3.01 8.03
C SER A 30 -8.74 2.25 8.90
N ALA A 31 -9.31 2.93 9.90
CA ALA A 31 -9.86 2.30 11.11
C ALA A 31 -10.89 1.19 10.86
N PHE A 32 -11.64 1.29 9.75
CA PHE A 32 -12.77 0.40 9.44
C PHE A 32 -12.47 -0.61 8.32
N ILE A 33 -11.25 -0.68 7.79
CA ILE A 33 -10.91 -1.60 6.69
C ILE A 33 -11.07 -3.08 7.09
N GLN A 34 -10.95 -3.42 8.38
CA GLN A 34 -11.25 -4.76 8.90
C GLN A 34 -12.68 -5.26 8.61
N PHE A 35 -13.61 -4.36 8.23
CA PHE A 35 -14.98 -4.71 7.84
C PHE A 35 -15.19 -4.70 6.31
N GLY A 36 -14.11 -4.64 5.53
CA GLY A 36 -14.11 -4.61 4.06
C GLY A 36 -13.88 -3.22 3.47
N ASP A 37 -13.57 -3.18 2.17
CA ASP A 37 -13.21 -1.95 1.45
C ASP A 37 -14.34 -0.92 1.43
N VAL A 38 -15.60 -1.36 1.35
CA VAL A 38 -16.78 -0.48 1.40
C VAL A 38 -16.81 0.34 2.70
N ALA A 39 -16.49 -0.29 3.83
CA ALA A 39 -16.46 0.40 5.12
C ALA A 39 -15.33 1.44 5.18
N LYS A 40 -14.15 1.11 4.64
CA LYS A 40 -13.04 2.06 4.48
C LYS A 40 -13.42 3.23 3.57
N TYR A 41 -14.03 2.96 2.41
CA TYR A 41 -14.42 4.00 1.46
C TYR A 41 -15.40 4.99 2.09
N ILE A 42 -16.48 4.50 2.71
CA ILE A 42 -17.48 5.35 3.35
C ILE A 42 -16.85 6.21 4.47
N THR A 43 -15.98 5.61 5.27
CA THR A 43 -15.43 6.29 6.46
C THR A 43 -14.24 7.17 6.12
N SER A 44 -13.12 6.59 5.67
CA SER A 44 -11.87 7.30 5.39
C SER A 44 -11.95 8.14 4.12
N ASP A 45 -12.55 7.63 3.06
CA ASP A 45 -12.50 8.26 1.74
C ASP A 45 -13.68 9.19 1.43
N VAL A 46 -14.75 9.15 2.23
CA VAL A 46 -15.90 10.06 2.10
C VAL A 46 -16.09 10.91 3.35
N ILE A 47 -16.52 10.31 4.47
CA ILE A 47 -16.89 11.10 5.67
C ILE A 47 -15.69 11.89 6.22
N ALA A 48 -14.53 11.26 6.34
CA ALA A 48 -13.37 11.88 6.96
C ALA A 48 -12.72 12.98 6.10
N ARG A 49 -12.96 12.98 4.78
CA ARG A 49 -12.42 13.99 3.84
C ARG A 49 -12.97 15.39 4.07
N ILE A 50 -14.05 15.55 4.84
CA ILE A 50 -14.58 16.84 5.31
C ILE A 50 -13.59 17.58 6.21
N ALA A 51 -12.71 16.86 6.93
CA ALA A 51 -11.94 17.39 8.05
C ALA A 51 -10.98 18.52 7.66
N VAL A 52 -10.10 18.29 6.69
CA VAL A 52 -9.06 19.26 6.28
C VAL A 52 -9.67 20.52 5.64
N PRO A 53 -10.62 20.41 4.68
CA PRO A 53 -11.39 21.55 4.19
C PRO A 53 -12.04 22.38 5.30
N PHE A 54 -12.63 21.73 6.31
CA PHE A 54 -13.26 22.43 7.43
C PHE A 54 -12.25 23.29 8.21
N PHE A 55 -11.03 22.79 8.41
CA PHE A 55 -9.97 23.57 9.03
C PHE A 55 -9.56 24.78 8.19
N PHE A 56 -9.45 24.64 6.87
CA PHE A 56 -9.15 25.75 5.98
C PHE A 56 -10.24 26.82 5.97
N VAL A 57 -11.53 26.43 5.87
CA VAL A 57 -12.67 27.36 5.95
C VAL A 57 -12.66 28.11 7.29
N THR A 58 -12.41 27.39 8.39
CA THR A 58 -12.30 27.98 9.72
C THR A 58 -11.18 29.03 9.79
N SER A 59 -10.00 28.70 9.25
CA SER A 59 -8.86 29.62 9.22
C SER A 59 -9.14 30.86 8.38
N GLY A 60 -9.76 30.71 7.20
CA GLY A 60 -10.14 31.82 6.33
C GLY A 60 -11.16 32.76 6.95
N PHE A 61 -12.18 32.21 7.63
CA PHE A 61 -13.18 33.01 8.33
C PHE A 61 -12.56 33.90 9.41
N PHE A 62 -11.70 33.32 10.26
CA PHE A 62 -11.05 34.09 11.33
C PHE A 62 -9.91 34.98 10.83
N LEU A 63 -9.31 34.67 9.68
CA LEU A 63 -8.39 35.57 8.98
C LEU A 63 -9.11 36.86 8.57
N ALA A 64 -10.30 36.75 7.97
CA ALA A 64 -11.10 37.91 7.57
C ALA A 64 -11.54 38.76 8.77
N VAL A 65 -11.93 38.14 9.89
CA VAL A 65 -12.30 38.87 11.13
C VAL A 65 -11.17 39.77 11.62
N LYS A 66 -9.92 39.35 11.46
CA LYS A 66 -8.74 40.01 12.04
C LYS A 66 -7.83 40.65 11.00
N ILE A 67 -8.32 40.81 9.78
CA ILE A 67 -7.48 41.24 8.65
C ILE A 67 -6.91 42.66 8.83
N ASN A 68 -7.65 43.53 9.52
CA ASN A 68 -7.26 44.91 9.80
C ASN A 68 -6.45 45.07 11.10
N GLU A 69 -6.25 44.01 11.88
CA GLU A 69 -5.41 44.05 13.08
C GLU A 69 -3.93 44.11 12.67
N GLU A 70 -3.23 45.19 13.04
CA GLU A 70 -1.81 45.34 12.70
C GLU A 70 -0.96 44.18 13.26
N GLY A 71 -0.08 43.65 12.40
CA GLY A 71 0.82 42.55 12.76
C GLY A 71 0.13 41.19 12.99
N TYR A 72 -1.19 41.08 12.83
CA TYR A 72 -1.93 39.83 13.07
C TYR A 72 -1.40 38.67 12.23
N ILE A 73 -1.26 38.85 10.90
CA ILE A 73 -0.79 37.78 10.01
C ILE A 73 0.61 37.30 10.41
N LYS A 74 1.52 38.23 10.77
CA LYS A 74 2.89 37.90 11.19
C LYS A 74 2.88 37.07 12.47
N LYS A 75 2.05 37.43 13.45
CA LYS A 75 1.88 36.68 14.70
C LYS A 75 1.22 35.31 14.46
N HIS A 76 0.22 35.25 13.58
CA HIS A 76 -0.49 34.03 13.22
C HIS A 76 0.45 33.03 12.52
N ILE A 77 1.14 33.45 11.47
CA ILE A 77 2.12 32.64 10.74
C ILE A 77 3.26 32.22 11.67
N LYS A 78 3.81 33.13 12.49
CA LYS A 78 4.84 32.76 13.49
C LYS A 78 4.35 31.66 14.43
N LYS A 79 3.11 31.75 14.93
CA LYS A 79 2.54 30.69 15.79
C LYS A 79 2.47 29.35 15.06
N LEU A 80 2.01 29.33 13.79
CA LEU A 80 1.90 28.12 12.99
C LEU A 80 3.27 27.50 12.69
N VAL A 81 4.23 28.31 12.25
CA VAL A 81 5.61 27.87 11.97
C VAL A 81 6.26 27.27 13.21
N VAL A 82 6.13 27.92 14.37
CA VAL A 82 6.71 27.40 15.63
C VAL A 82 6.09 26.04 16.00
N ILE A 83 4.76 25.90 15.88
CA ILE A 83 4.09 24.63 16.17
C ILE A 83 4.55 23.54 15.19
N TYR A 84 4.59 23.87 13.89
CA TYR A 84 5.03 22.97 12.84
C TYR A 84 6.45 22.48 13.08
N LEU A 85 7.41 23.40 13.30
CA LEU A 85 8.81 23.05 13.55
C LEU A 85 8.98 22.19 14.80
N ILE A 86 8.25 22.48 15.89
CA ILE A 86 8.29 21.64 17.09
C ILE A 86 7.86 20.21 16.76
N ILE A 87 6.74 20.04 16.05
CA ILE A 87 6.22 18.71 15.70
C ILE A 87 7.15 18.00 14.73
N THR A 88 7.69 18.72 13.73
CA THR A 88 8.67 18.19 12.77
C THR A 88 9.93 17.71 13.48
N VAL A 89 10.50 18.50 14.39
CA VAL A 89 11.69 18.09 15.16
C VAL A 89 11.41 16.85 16.00
N ILE A 90 10.25 16.80 16.68
CA ILE A 90 9.84 15.61 17.44
C ILE A 90 9.69 14.40 16.51
N SER A 91 9.08 14.58 15.34
CA SER A 91 8.89 13.51 14.33
C SER A 91 10.23 13.00 13.81
N VAL A 92 11.15 13.90 13.48
CA VAL A 92 12.48 13.55 12.96
C VAL A 92 13.27 12.78 14.02
N ILE A 93 13.27 13.22 15.27
CA ILE A 93 13.96 12.52 16.36
C ILE A 93 13.35 11.14 16.57
N LEU A 94 12.03 11.06 16.67
CA LEU A 94 11.33 9.81 16.97
C LEU A 94 11.29 8.84 15.79
N LEU A 95 11.44 9.30 14.54
CA LEU A 95 11.35 8.45 13.36
C LEU A 95 12.69 8.40 12.58
N PHE A 96 13.79 8.82 13.21
CA PHE A 96 15.09 8.99 12.59
C PHE A 96 15.57 7.76 11.80
N PRO A 97 15.49 6.52 12.31
CA PRO A 97 15.94 5.34 11.56
C PRO A 97 15.16 5.13 10.25
N ILE A 98 13.86 5.40 10.26
CA ILE A 98 12.98 5.25 9.10
C ILE A 98 13.28 6.34 8.06
N ILE A 99 13.53 7.56 8.52
CA ILE A 99 13.89 8.68 7.66
C ILE A 99 15.23 8.40 6.98
N LEU A 100 16.23 7.90 7.73
CA LEU A 100 17.52 7.50 7.16
C LEU A 100 17.35 6.41 6.10
N TYR A 101 16.55 5.37 6.38
CA TYR A 101 16.25 4.31 5.41
C TYR A 101 15.55 4.85 4.15
N THR A 102 14.61 5.79 4.31
CA THR A 102 13.91 6.41 3.18
C THR A 102 14.86 7.26 2.34
N VAL A 103 15.79 7.97 2.98
CA VAL A 103 16.81 8.76 2.31
C VAL A 103 17.80 7.85 1.57
N SER A 104 18.27 6.77 2.20
CA SER A 104 19.22 5.85 1.56
C SER A 104 18.63 5.09 0.37
N THR A 105 17.30 4.94 0.31
CA THR A 105 16.60 4.22 -0.78
C THR A 105 16.07 5.13 -1.88
N LYS A 106 15.82 6.43 -1.61
CA LYS A 106 15.19 7.36 -2.56
C LYS A 106 16.08 8.50 -3.05
N SER A 107 17.37 8.49 -2.72
CA SER A 107 18.27 9.57 -3.12
C SER A 107 19.57 9.02 -3.69
N ASN A 108 19.98 9.54 -4.86
CA ASN A 108 21.18 9.10 -5.58
C ASN A 108 22.38 10.02 -5.29
N GLY A 109 22.23 10.96 -4.35
CA GLY A 109 23.28 11.88 -3.94
C GLY A 109 22.79 13.03 -3.07
N ALA A 110 23.72 13.87 -2.61
CA ALA A 110 23.43 14.96 -1.66
C ALA A 110 22.42 16.01 -2.19
N VAL A 111 22.35 16.20 -3.50
CA VAL A 111 21.40 17.13 -4.14
C VAL A 111 19.96 16.63 -4.01
N ASP A 112 19.72 15.34 -4.22
CA ASP A 112 18.39 14.74 -4.09
C ASP A 112 17.92 14.77 -2.63
N VAL A 113 18.83 14.48 -1.68
CA VAL A 113 18.55 14.63 -0.25
C VAL A 113 18.14 16.05 0.09
N PHE A 114 18.88 17.04 -0.45
CA PHE A 114 18.56 18.44 -0.23
C PHE A 114 17.18 18.82 -0.80
N ILE A 115 16.87 18.40 -2.03
CA ILE A 115 15.55 18.63 -2.65
C ILE A 115 14.44 17.97 -1.84
N LEU A 116 14.63 16.72 -1.39
CA LEU A 116 13.66 16.00 -0.56
C LEU A 116 13.42 16.70 0.78
N ILE A 117 14.46 17.22 1.43
CA ILE A 117 14.33 17.99 2.67
C ILE A 117 13.53 19.27 2.43
N ILE A 118 13.84 20.02 1.37
CA ILE A 118 13.11 21.24 1.03
C ILE A 118 11.64 20.94 0.73
N LYS A 119 11.36 19.95 -0.11
CA LYS A 119 9.98 19.54 -0.43
C LYS A 119 9.24 19.04 0.81
N SER A 120 9.89 18.28 1.69
CA SER A 120 9.29 17.83 2.96
C SER A 120 9.00 19.01 3.91
N LEU A 121 9.88 20.01 3.99
CA LEU A 121 9.66 21.14 4.89
C LEU A 121 8.58 22.10 4.38
N PHE A 122 8.50 22.33 3.07
CA PHE A 122 7.68 23.41 2.50
C PHE A 122 6.45 22.96 1.70
N VAL A 123 6.38 21.69 1.29
CA VAL A 123 5.30 21.17 0.43
C VAL A 123 4.59 19.99 1.10
N ASN A 124 5.30 18.88 1.32
CA ASN A 124 4.69 17.60 1.71
C ASN A 124 4.56 17.40 3.22
N GLY A 125 5.23 18.21 4.03
CA GLY A 125 5.39 17.91 5.46
C GLY A 125 6.39 16.79 5.71
N SER A 126 6.84 16.65 6.96
CA SER A 126 7.73 15.56 7.37
C SER A 126 7.03 14.20 7.52
N SER A 127 5.69 14.18 7.40
CA SER A 127 4.87 12.96 7.40
C SER A 127 3.56 13.24 6.64
N PRO A 128 2.83 12.19 6.20
CA PRO A 128 1.69 12.35 5.29
C PRO A 128 0.54 13.23 5.78
N ALA A 129 0.36 13.45 7.09
CA ALA A 129 -0.60 14.41 7.64
C ALA A 129 -0.01 15.81 7.82
N LEU A 130 1.31 15.93 8.01
CA LEU A 130 1.92 17.22 8.36
C LEU A 130 1.96 18.23 7.20
N TRP A 131 1.68 17.82 5.96
CA TRP A 131 1.51 18.72 4.80
C TRP A 131 0.51 19.86 5.05
N TYR A 132 -0.47 19.68 5.94
CA TYR A 132 -1.47 20.69 6.25
C TYR A 132 -0.86 21.97 6.83
N PHE A 133 0.22 21.89 7.62
CA PHE A 133 0.85 23.08 8.19
C PHE A 133 1.50 23.99 7.13
N PRO A 134 2.41 23.50 6.26
CA PRO A 134 2.93 24.31 5.17
C PRO A 134 1.82 24.77 4.23
N ALA A 135 0.83 23.91 3.93
CA ALA A 135 -0.32 24.27 3.14
C ALA A 135 -1.12 25.44 3.73
N LEU A 136 -1.40 25.41 5.04
CA LEU A 136 -2.11 26.48 5.76
C LEU A 136 -1.30 27.78 5.80
N ILE A 137 0.01 27.71 6.02
CA ILE A 137 0.88 28.88 6.03
C ILE A 137 0.88 29.55 4.65
N LEU A 138 1.13 28.76 3.59
CA LEU A 138 1.23 29.22 2.22
C LEU A 138 -0.10 29.84 1.75
N SER A 139 -1.20 29.11 1.91
CA SER A 139 -2.54 29.58 1.52
C SER A 139 -2.99 30.80 2.31
N SER A 140 -2.69 30.87 3.61
CA SER A 140 -3.02 32.05 4.44
C SER A 140 -2.27 33.29 3.97
N ILE A 141 -0.98 33.17 3.62
CA ILE A 141 -0.18 34.29 3.08
C ILE A 141 -0.73 34.72 1.72
N PHE A 142 -0.97 33.75 0.82
CA PHE A 142 -1.52 34.02 -0.51
C PHE A 142 -2.86 34.77 -0.40
N VAL A 143 -3.83 34.22 0.33
CA VAL A 143 -5.15 34.84 0.51
C VAL A 143 -5.05 36.21 1.19
N TYR A 144 -4.21 36.35 2.23
CA TYR A 144 -4.01 37.62 2.92
C TYR A 144 -3.58 38.75 1.97
N ILE A 145 -2.67 38.49 1.02
CA ILE A 145 -2.20 39.51 0.07
C ILE A 145 -3.37 40.05 -0.77
N PHE A 146 -4.23 39.18 -1.28
CA PHE A 146 -5.38 39.58 -2.08
C PHE A 146 -6.44 40.28 -1.26
N VAL A 147 -6.77 39.75 -0.07
CA VAL A 147 -7.80 40.34 0.79
C VAL A 147 -7.39 41.73 1.29
N LYS A 148 -6.12 41.93 1.64
CA LYS A 148 -5.60 43.23 2.07
C LYS A 148 -5.64 44.30 0.97
N LYS A 149 -5.49 43.89 -0.28
CA LYS A 149 -5.62 44.76 -1.46
C LYS A 149 -7.06 44.89 -1.98
N ASP A 150 -8.02 44.28 -1.29
CA ASP A 150 -9.42 44.16 -1.72
C ASP A 150 -9.62 43.47 -3.09
N TRP A 151 -8.67 42.65 -3.52
CA TRP A 151 -8.68 41.94 -4.80
C TRP A 151 -9.48 40.63 -4.72
N ILE A 152 -10.75 40.73 -4.33
CA ILE A 152 -11.61 39.55 -4.11
C ILE A 152 -11.94 38.81 -5.41
N LYS A 153 -12.23 39.53 -6.51
CA LYS A 153 -12.56 38.88 -7.79
C LYS A 153 -11.38 38.07 -8.36
N PRO A 154 -10.15 38.61 -8.44
CA PRO A 154 -8.98 37.81 -8.82
C PRO A 154 -8.75 36.62 -7.89
N LEU A 155 -8.93 36.79 -6.58
CA LEU A 155 -8.77 35.70 -5.61
C LEU A 155 -9.73 34.54 -5.87
N ILE A 156 -10.99 34.83 -6.20
CA ILE A 156 -11.98 33.81 -6.59
C ILE A 156 -11.53 33.12 -7.87
N GLY A 157 -11.07 33.87 -8.88
CA GLY A 157 -10.56 33.30 -10.14
C GLY A 157 -9.41 32.32 -9.91
N PHE A 158 -8.40 32.70 -9.13
CA PHE A 158 -7.30 31.81 -8.76
C PHE A 158 -7.76 30.61 -7.92
N SER A 159 -8.71 30.81 -7.01
CA SER A 159 -9.27 29.73 -6.19
C SER A 159 -9.97 28.68 -7.07
N VAL A 160 -10.79 29.09 -8.03
CA VAL A 160 -11.44 28.16 -8.97
C VAL A 160 -10.40 27.45 -9.83
N LEU A 161 -9.42 28.19 -10.38
CA LEU A 161 -8.36 27.60 -11.19
C LEU A 161 -7.58 26.53 -10.43
N PHE A 162 -7.10 26.84 -9.22
CA PHE A 162 -6.36 25.87 -8.40
C PHE A 162 -7.23 24.68 -7.99
N PHE A 163 -8.51 24.89 -7.70
CA PHE A 163 -9.40 23.80 -7.35
C PHE A 163 -9.63 22.84 -8.53
N VAL A 164 -9.80 23.38 -9.74
CA VAL A 164 -9.95 22.57 -10.97
C VAL A 164 -8.68 21.77 -11.27
N ILE A 165 -7.49 22.38 -11.15
CA ILE A 165 -6.21 21.65 -11.24
C ILE A 165 -6.15 20.55 -10.17
N GLY A 166 -6.61 20.86 -8.95
CA GLY A 166 -6.78 19.92 -7.85
C GLY A 166 -7.55 18.67 -8.22
N LEU A 167 -8.78 18.87 -8.70
CA LEU A 167 -9.69 17.80 -9.12
C LEU A 167 -9.05 16.93 -10.22
N MET A 168 -8.50 17.58 -11.25
CA MET A 168 -7.85 16.91 -12.38
C MET A 168 -6.62 16.09 -12.00
N GLY A 169 -5.88 16.46 -10.95
CA GLY A 169 -4.71 15.69 -10.51
C GLY A 169 -4.96 14.68 -9.41
N ASP A 170 -6.21 14.61 -8.89
CA ASP A 170 -6.60 13.79 -7.75
C ASP A 170 -7.83 12.93 -8.10
N SER A 171 -9.02 13.25 -7.59
CA SER A 171 -10.21 12.40 -7.72
C SER A 171 -10.83 12.30 -9.12
N TYR A 172 -10.38 13.10 -10.08
CA TYR A 172 -10.89 13.10 -11.46
C TYR A 172 -9.80 12.85 -12.51
N GLN A 173 -8.61 12.40 -12.11
CA GLN A 173 -7.47 12.26 -13.02
C GLN A 173 -7.75 11.32 -14.18
N ASN A 174 -8.44 10.20 -13.95
CA ASN A 174 -8.59 9.20 -15.01
C ASN A 174 -9.55 9.66 -16.13
N LEU A 175 -10.29 10.75 -15.94
CA LEU A 175 -11.08 11.37 -17.03
C LEU A 175 -10.24 12.17 -18.02
N ILE A 176 -9.04 12.59 -17.62
CA ILE A 176 -8.19 13.47 -18.44
C ILE A 176 -6.94 12.77 -18.95
N ILE A 177 -6.73 11.49 -18.62
CA ILE A 177 -5.70 10.65 -19.21
C ILE A 177 -5.85 10.70 -20.74
N ASN A 178 -4.73 10.81 -21.44
CA ASN A 178 -4.66 10.97 -22.90
C ASN A 178 -5.21 12.29 -23.46
N THR A 179 -5.40 13.31 -22.62
CA THR A 179 -5.75 14.67 -23.08
C THR A 179 -4.62 15.67 -22.83
N PRO A 180 -4.58 16.82 -23.52
CA PRO A 180 -3.61 17.88 -23.25
C PRO A 180 -3.67 18.43 -21.81
N LEU A 181 -4.77 18.21 -21.09
CA LEU A 181 -4.94 18.65 -19.71
C LEU A 181 -4.01 17.89 -18.75
N MET A 182 -3.64 16.65 -19.06
CA MET A 182 -2.73 15.85 -18.25
C MET A 182 -1.36 16.53 -18.14
N LYS A 183 -0.85 17.10 -19.23
CA LYS A 183 0.42 17.85 -19.23
C LYS A 183 0.42 19.02 -18.24
N ILE A 184 -0.73 19.68 -18.07
CA ILE A 184 -0.87 20.79 -17.09
C ILE A 184 -0.72 20.23 -15.67
N VAL A 185 -1.37 19.09 -15.39
CA VAL A 185 -1.27 18.39 -14.11
C VAL A 185 0.14 17.87 -13.86
N ASP A 186 0.83 17.35 -14.89
CA ASP A 186 2.19 16.83 -14.76
C ASP A 186 3.21 17.94 -14.48
N ILE A 187 3.11 19.08 -15.18
CA ILE A 187 3.94 20.27 -14.88
C ILE A 187 3.72 20.72 -13.44
N TYR A 188 2.45 20.73 -13.01
CA TYR A 188 2.10 21.10 -11.64
C TYR A 188 2.70 20.13 -10.61
N ASN A 189 2.56 18.82 -10.84
CA ASN A 189 3.10 17.77 -9.97
C ASN A 189 4.64 17.73 -10.02
N GLY A 190 5.30 18.13 -11.10
CA GLY A 190 6.76 18.28 -11.13
C GLY A 190 7.28 19.29 -10.10
N ILE A 191 6.49 20.33 -9.82
CA ILE A 191 6.83 21.38 -8.85
C ILE A 191 6.40 20.99 -7.43
N PHE A 192 5.17 20.49 -7.26
CA PHE A 192 4.53 20.30 -5.96
C PHE A 192 4.35 18.83 -5.53
N ASP A 193 4.83 17.87 -6.31
CA ASP A 193 4.67 16.41 -6.22
C ASP A 193 3.22 15.91 -6.36
N LEU A 194 2.29 16.57 -5.67
CA LEU A 194 0.87 16.23 -5.61
C LEU A 194 0.02 17.49 -5.66
N THR A 195 -1.21 17.34 -6.17
CA THR A 195 -2.22 18.39 -6.12
C THR A 195 -2.83 18.57 -4.73
N ARG A 196 -2.70 17.61 -3.81
CA ARG A 196 -3.10 17.75 -2.40
C ARG A 196 -2.16 18.69 -1.63
N ASN A 197 -2.32 20.00 -1.82
CA ASN A 197 -1.43 21.00 -1.22
C ASN A 197 -2.13 22.34 -0.89
N GLY A 198 -1.32 23.32 -0.47
CA GLY A 198 -1.79 24.66 -0.09
C GLY A 198 -2.47 25.45 -1.20
N PHE A 199 -2.15 25.22 -2.47
CA PHE A 199 -2.81 25.92 -3.57
C PHE A 199 -4.13 25.25 -3.96
N CYS A 200 -4.13 23.96 -4.33
CA CYS A 200 -5.34 23.33 -4.87
C CYS A 200 -6.41 23.01 -3.83
N ILE A 201 -6.06 22.93 -2.55
CA ILE A 201 -7.03 22.74 -1.44
C ILE A 201 -7.03 23.97 -0.52
N GLY A 202 -5.87 24.42 -0.07
CA GLY A 202 -5.77 25.49 0.92
C GLY A 202 -6.39 26.82 0.44
N VAL A 203 -5.95 27.35 -0.71
CA VAL A 203 -6.44 28.62 -1.25
C VAL A 203 -7.96 28.61 -1.47
N PRO A 204 -8.57 27.61 -2.15
CA PRO A 204 -10.02 27.55 -2.32
C PRO A 204 -10.79 27.61 -1.01
N PHE A 205 -10.47 26.74 -0.04
CA PHE A 205 -11.25 26.64 1.19
C PHE A 205 -11.00 27.81 2.15
N ILE A 206 -9.79 28.37 2.21
CA ILE A 206 -9.54 29.62 2.96
C ILE A 206 -10.30 30.78 2.32
N THR A 207 -10.27 30.91 0.99
CA THR A 207 -11.04 31.93 0.27
C THR A 207 -12.52 31.82 0.61
N ILE A 208 -13.11 30.61 0.59
CA ILE A 208 -14.51 30.43 0.98
C ILE A 208 -14.76 30.91 2.42
N GLY A 209 -13.89 30.58 3.37
CA GLY A 209 -13.96 31.10 4.74
C GLY A 209 -13.99 32.64 4.80
N VAL A 210 -13.12 33.31 4.01
CA VAL A 210 -13.09 34.77 3.89
C VAL A 210 -14.41 35.30 3.32
N LEU A 211 -14.95 34.67 2.26
CA LEU A 211 -16.20 35.09 1.62
C LEU A 211 -17.40 34.97 2.58
N ILE A 212 -17.46 33.90 3.38
CA ILE A 212 -18.50 33.71 4.41
C ILE A 212 -18.53 34.89 5.38
N ASN A 213 -17.37 35.34 5.82
CA ASN A 213 -17.25 36.48 6.72
C ASN A 213 -17.58 37.81 6.01
N LYS A 214 -16.89 38.09 4.90
CA LYS A 214 -16.95 39.39 4.20
C LYS A 214 -18.33 39.73 3.66
N PHE A 215 -19.07 38.73 3.18
CA PHE A 215 -20.42 38.91 2.63
C PHE A 215 -21.54 38.56 3.61
N ASN A 216 -21.22 38.29 4.88
CA ASN A 216 -22.15 37.85 5.92
C ASN A 216 -23.06 36.71 5.46
N LEU A 217 -22.50 35.70 4.77
CA LEU A 217 -23.27 34.58 4.21
C LEU A 217 -24.02 33.79 5.31
N LYS A 218 -23.51 33.83 6.54
CA LYS A 218 -24.14 33.23 7.72
C LYS A 218 -25.56 33.73 8.01
N GLU A 219 -25.89 34.97 7.60
CA GLU A 219 -27.21 35.59 7.80
C GLU A 219 -28.09 35.46 6.55
N LYS A 220 -27.47 35.27 5.37
CA LYS A 220 -28.18 35.19 4.09
C LYS A 220 -28.68 33.78 3.77
N ILE A 221 -28.02 32.75 4.30
CA ILE A 221 -28.35 31.35 4.02
C ILE A 221 -29.40 30.86 5.02
N ASN A 222 -30.63 30.71 4.51
CA ASN A 222 -31.77 30.13 5.23
C ASN A 222 -31.84 28.61 5.03
N HIS A 223 -32.59 27.92 5.89
CA HIS A 223 -32.84 26.47 5.79
C HIS A 223 -31.57 25.59 5.73
N ILE A 224 -30.53 25.97 6.48
CA ILE A 224 -29.20 25.33 6.47
C ILE A 224 -29.25 23.80 6.58
N GLY A 225 -30.15 23.23 7.41
CA GLY A 225 -30.28 21.77 7.56
C GLY A 225 -30.74 21.06 6.29
N ARG A 226 -31.66 21.65 5.51
CA ARG A 226 -32.11 21.09 4.23
C ARG A 226 -30.98 21.13 3.19
N LEU A 227 -30.23 22.23 3.14
CA LEU A 227 -29.08 22.36 2.24
C LEU A 227 -27.99 21.34 2.59
N ILE A 228 -27.67 21.18 3.87
CA ILE A 228 -26.73 20.14 4.31
C ILE A 228 -27.18 18.76 3.87
N PHE A 229 -28.47 18.42 4.04
CA PHE A 229 -28.99 17.13 3.60
C PHE A 229 -28.86 16.92 2.08
N VAL A 230 -29.26 17.91 1.28
CA VAL A 230 -29.17 17.85 -0.20
C VAL A 230 -27.72 17.71 -0.64
N PHE A 231 -26.82 18.58 -0.19
CA PHE A 231 -25.41 18.52 -0.61
C PHE A 231 -24.65 17.34 -0.01
N SER A 232 -25.09 16.78 1.12
CA SER A 232 -24.56 15.48 1.61
C SER A 232 -24.97 14.34 0.67
N SER A 233 -26.21 14.35 0.19
CA SER A 233 -26.70 13.33 -0.76
C SER A 233 -25.96 13.43 -2.10
N VAL A 234 -25.77 14.65 -2.62
CA VAL A 234 -24.97 14.89 -3.82
C VAL A 234 -23.51 14.46 -3.61
N TYR A 235 -22.93 14.77 -2.45
CA TYR A 235 -21.55 14.38 -2.14
C TYR A 235 -21.37 12.86 -2.08
N VAL A 236 -22.28 12.15 -1.42
CA VAL A 236 -22.24 10.67 -1.36
C VAL A 236 -22.43 10.07 -2.75
N LEU A 237 -23.34 10.61 -3.55
CA LEU A 237 -23.56 10.15 -4.93
C LEU A 237 -22.33 10.40 -5.82
N GLU A 238 -21.73 11.60 -5.73
CA GLU A 238 -20.49 11.93 -6.43
C GLU A 238 -19.37 10.97 -6.04
N ALA A 239 -19.14 10.76 -4.74
CA ALA A 239 -18.11 9.86 -4.27
C ALA A 239 -18.34 8.42 -4.74
N TYR A 240 -19.58 7.95 -4.70
CA TYR A 240 -19.94 6.63 -5.23
C TYR A 240 -19.59 6.52 -6.72
N ILE A 241 -20.01 7.48 -7.56
CA ILE A 241 -19.74 7.48 -9.00
C ILE A 241 -18.23 7.48 -9.27
N VAL A 242 -17.48 8.34 -8.58
CA VAL A 242 -16.02 8.45 -8.75
C VAL A 242 -15.35 7.13 -8.40
N ILE A 243 -15.72 6.53 -7.26
CA ILE A 243 -15.09 5.30 -6.75
C ILE A 243 -15.49 4.10 -7.60
N SER A 244 -16.78 3.89 -7.88
CA SER A 244 -17.27 2.71 -8.58
C SER A 244 -16.80 2.62 -10.03
N ASN A 245 -16.50 3.75 -10.67
CA ASN A 245 -16.02 3.81 -12.04
C ASN A 245 -14.48 3.95 -12.13
N GLY A 246 -13.76 3.89 -11.00
CA GLY A 246 -12.30 4.00 -11.00
C GLY A 246 -11.79 5.31 -11.62
N ILE A 247 -12.50 6.42 -11.41
CA ILE A 247 -12.17 7.73 -12.01
C ILE A 247 -10.97 8.41 -11.30
N PHE A 248 -10.72 8.01 -10.05
CA PHE A 248 -9.79 8.68 -9.16
C PHE A 248 -8.37 8.13 -9.24
N ARG A 249 -7.38 9.00 -9.05
CA ARG A 249 -6.03 8.63 -8.60
C ARG A 249 -5.99 8.46 -7.09
N ASP A 250 -6.62 9.40 -6.38
CA ASP A 250 -6.77 9.45 -4.94
C ASP A 250 -8.10 10.17 -4.61
N THR A 251 -8.61 10.04 -3.38
CA THR A 251 -9.96 10.47 -2.97
C THR A 251 -9.91 11.71 -2.06
N ASN A 252 -8.95 12.61 -2.29
CA ASN A 252 -8.74 13.77 -1.42
C ASN A 252 -9.65 14.95 -1.78
N ILE A 253 -10.09 15.08 -3.04
CA ILE A 253 -10.74 16.31 -3.56
C ILE A 253 -12.01 15.98 -4.35
N TYR A 254 -13.18 16.35 -3.80
CA TYR A 254 -14.46 16.25 -4.49
C TYR A 254 -15.07 17.62 -4.75
N ILE A 255 -15.79 17.77 -5.87
CA ILE A 255 -16.52 18.98 -6.23
C ILE A 255 -17.51 19.36 -5.13
N SER A 256 -18.26 18.39 -4.59
CA SER A 256 -19.28 18.70 -3.59
C SER A 256 -18.72 19.25 -2.28
N LEU A 257 -17.43 19.04 -1.98
CA LEU A 257 -16.79 19.60 -0.79
C LEU A 257 -16.86 21.12 -0.74
N VAL A 258 -16.80 21.83 -1.87
CA VAL A 258 -16.93 23.30 -1.90
C VAL A 258 -18.32 23.80 -1.50
N PHE A 259 -19.31 22.90 -1.43
CA PHE A 259 -20.66 23.23 -0.97
C PHE A 259 -20.92 22.70 0.44
N ILE A 260 -20.68 21.40 0.69
CA ILE A 260 -21.07 20.80 1.97
C ILE A 260 -20.24 21.34 3.14
N VAL A 261 -18.93 21.54 2.97
CA VAL A 261 -18.05 21.98 4.05
C VAL A 261 -18.38 23.41 4.51
N PRO A 262 -18.56 24.40 3.62
CA PRO A 262 -19.04 25.73 4.01
C PRO A 262 -20.40 25.71 4.72
N LEU A 263 -21.33 24.85 4.30
CA LEU A 263 -22.65 24.74 4.94
C LEU A 263 -22.53 24.18 6.37
N ILE A 264 -21.70 23.14 6.58
CA ILE A 264 -21.39 22.62 7.92
C ILE A 264 -20.76 23.71 8.79
N PHE A 265 -19.83 24.49 8.23
CA PHE A 265 -19.21 25.61 8.94
C PHE A 265 -20.22 26.71 9.30
N ILE A 266 -21.11 27.09 8.38
CA ILE A 266 -22.17 28.08 8.61
C ILE A 266 -23.16 27.60 9.69
N TRP A 267 -23.53 26.33 9.66
CA TRP A 267 -24.32 25.71 10.73
C TRP A 267 -23.59 25.80 12.07
N ALA A 268 -22.28 25.51 12.12
CA ALA A 268 -21.50 25.57 13.35
C ALA A 268 -21.40 27.00 13.92
N ILE A 269 -21.21 28.04 13.11
CA ILE A 269 -21.17 29.44 13.60
C ILE A 269 -22.54 29.97 14.05
N ASN A 270 -23.63 29.40 13.54
CA ASN A 270 -25.01 29.77 13.90
C ASN A 270 -25.60 28.89 15.01
N SER A 271 -24.88 27.85 15.43
CA SER A 271 -25.32 26.97 16.51
C SER A 271 -25.45 27.73 17.83
N LYS A 272 -26.53 27.41 18.57
CA LYS A 272 -26.82 27.95 19.91
C LYS A 272 -26.24 27.08 21.04
N ILE A 273 -25.42 26.08 20.71
CA ILE A 273 -24.81 25.21 21.71
C ILE A 273 -23.81 26.03 22.53
N GLU A 274 -24.06 26.11 23.83
CA GLU A 274 -23.19 26.80 24.78
C GLU A 274 -22.51 25.81 25.72
N ILE A 275 -21.18 25.85 25.76
CA ILE A 275 -20.34 25.18 26.74
C ILE A 275 -19.51 26.24 27.47
N SER A 276 -18.92 25.89 28.61
CA SER A 276 -18.01 26.82 29.31
C SER A 276 -16.85 27.26 28.41
N ASP A 277 -16.45 28.53 28.47
CA ASP A 277 -15.35 29.11 27.69
C ASP A 277 -14.07 28.30 27.78
N ARG A 278 -13.74 27.84 29.00
CA ARG A 278 -12.58 26.98 29.24
C ARG A 278 -12.63 25.71 28.40
N LYS A 279 -13.75 24.97 28.42
CA LYS A 279 -13.92 23.75 27.59
C LYS A 279 -13.80 24.08 26.11
N SER A 280 -14.46 25.14 25.64
CA SER A 280 -14.40 25.57 24.24
C SER A 280 -12.96 25.88 23.79
N ASN A 281 -12.22 26.68 24.55
CA ASN A 281 -10.83 27.02 24.26
C ASN A 281 -9.90 25.81 24.36
N LEU A 282 -10.18 24.88 25.28
CA LEU A 282 -9.46 23.62 25.40
C LEU A 282 -9.64 22.73 24.18
N LEU A 283 -10.88 22.54 23.70
CA LEU A 283 -11.15 21.76 22.47
C LEU A 283 -10.45 22.37 21.26
N ARG A 284 -10.45 23.71 21.14
CA ARG A 284 -9.73 24.43 20.08
C ARG A 284 -8.23 24.15 20.11
N GLU A 285 -7.58 24.31 21.27
CA GLU A 285 -6.14 24.08 21.38
C GLU A 285 -5.81 22.58 21.22
N MET A 286 -6.63 21.68 21.77
CA MET A 286 -6.46 20.23 21.62
C MET A 286 -6.54 19.80 20.15
N SER A 287 -7.45 20.36 19.34
CA SER A 287 -7.58 19.98 17.93
C SER A 287 -6.27 20.11 17.13
N ILE A 288 -5.45 21.13 17.44
CA ILE A 288 -4.16 21.36 16.79
C ILE A 288 -3.16 20.27 17.19
N TRP A 289 -3.12 19.92 18.47
CA TRP A 289 -2.19 18.90 18.98
C TRP A 289 -2.62 17.48 18.62
N VAL A 290 -3.93 17.21 18.58
CA VAL A 290 -4.46 15.94 18.08
C VAL A 290 -4.08 15.76 16.62
N TYR A 291 -4.31 16.78 15.79
CA TYR A 291 -3.86 16.78 14.40
C TYR A 291 -2.33 16.63 14.28
N GLY A 292 -1.55 17.35 15.08
CA GLY A 292 -0.11 17.36 14.94
C GLY A 292 0.60 16.08 15.40
N LEU A 293 0.07 15.40 16.41
CA LEU A 293 0.79 14.31 17.10
C LEU A 293 0.31 12.90 16.72
N HIS A 294 -0.88 12.75 16.13
CA HIS A 294 -1.46 11.42 15.92
C HIS A 294 -0.59 10.50 15.05
N GLU A 295 0.00 11.00 13.95
CA GLU A 295 0.87 10.16 13.10
C GLU A 295 2.14 9.70 13.82
N ILE A 296 2.70 10.52 14.72
CA ILE A 296 3.87 10.13 15.51
C ILE A 296 3.49 8.98 16.45
N ILE A 297 2.33 9.08 17.11
CA ILE A 297 1.82 8.02 17.99
C ILE A 297 1.52 6.76 17.18
N GLN A 298 0.89 6.92 16.02
CA GLN A 298 0.56 5.82 15.11
C GLN A 298 1.83 5.11 14.62
N ILE A 299 2.74 5.82 13.96
CA ILE A 299 3.97 5.25 13.39
C ILE A 299 4.84 4.69 14.51
N GLY A 300 4.96 5.40 15.63
CA GLY A 300 5.72 4.92 16.78
C GLY A 300 5.17 3.61 17.35
N ALA A 301 3.85 3.46 17.44
CA ALA A 301 3.22 2.22 17.86
C ALA A 301 3.47 1.07 16.86
N LEU A 302 3.43 1.34 15.56
CA LEU A 302 3.68 0.31 14.54
C LEU A 302 5.14 -0.15 14.52
N VAL A 303 6.07 0.80 14.64
CA VAL A 303 7.51 0.54 14.43
C VAL A 303 8.18 0.06 15.72
N TYR A 304 8.00 0.78 16.82
CA TYR A 304 8.71 0.46 18.06
C TYR A 304 8.02 -0.62 18.88
N LEU A 305 6.69 -0.76 18.75
CA LEU A 305 5.91 -1.75 19.47
C LEU A 305 5.50 -2.93 18.58
N LYS A 306 5.94 -2.95 17.31
CA LYS A 306 5.73 -4.01 16.32
C LYS A 306 4.26 -4.43 16.19
N ILE A 307 3.33 -3.48 16.29
CA ILE A 307 1.90 -3.75 16.13
C ILE A 307 1.63 -3.94 14.63
N ASN A 308 1.29 -5.16 14.20
CA ASN A 308 1.04 -5.46 12.78
C ASN A 308 -0.33 -5.01 12.29
N THR A 309 -1.27 -4.68 13.17
CA THR A 309 -2.64 -4.32 12.78
C THR A 309 -2.77 -2.82 12.54
N LYS A 310 -2.38 -2.34 11.35
CA LYS A 310 -2.60 -0.94 10.94
C LYS A 310 -4.08 -0.57 10.77
N ALA A 311 -4.98 -1.55 10.81
CA ALA A 311 -6.25 -1.58 10.09
C ALA A 311 -7.46 -1.91 10.98
N THR A 312 -7.39 -1.61 12.29
CA THR A 312 -8.47 -1.95 13.23
C THR A 312 -9.05 -0.75 13.96
N VAL A 313 -10.33 -0.87 14.35
CA VAL A 313 -11.00 0.14 15.18
C VAL A 313 -10.31 0.27 16.53
N PHE A 314 -9.79 -0.83 17.08
CA PHE A 314 -9.00 -0.79 18.32
C PHE A 314 -7.71 0.01 18.16
N PHE A 315 -6.99 -0.15 17.05
CA PHE A 315 -5.79 0.63 16.76
C PHE A 315 -6.12 2.13 16.64
N TYR A 316 -7.22 2.47 15.94
CA TYR A 316 -7.75 3.84 15.92
C TYR A 316 -8.06 4.39 17.31
N ILE A 317 -8.82 3.65 18.14
CA ILE A 317 -9.19 4.07 19.50
C ILE A 317 -7.94 4.30 20.34
N MET A 318 -6.95 3.42 20.24
CA MET A 318 -5.68 3.55 20.94
C MET A 318 -4.96 4.85 20.55
N VAL A 319 -4.73 5.07 19.25
CA VAL A 319 -4.06 6.28 18.74
C VAL A 319 -4.83 7.52 19.16
N ALA A 320 -6.16 7.54 18.99
CA ALA A 320 -7.01 8.66 19.35
C ALA A 320 -6.94 8.96 20.86
N CYS A 321 -7.06 7.95 21.71
CA CYS A 321 -7.07 8.11 23.16
C CYS A 321 -5.73 8.62 23.72
N ILE A 322 -4.61 8.03 23.29
CA ILE A 322 -3.27 8.47 23.68
C ILE A 322 -3.03 9.91 23.21
N THR A 323 -3.38 10.20 21.96
CA THR A 323 -3.19 11.54 21.39
C THR A 323 -4.06 12.59 22.10
N ILE A 324 -5.33 12.29 22.41
CA ILE A 324 -6.23 13.17 23.18
C ILE A 324 -5.64 13.47 24.55
N PHE A 325 -5.08 12.47 25.23
CA PHE A 325 -4.48 12.67 26.55
C PHE A 325 -3.27 13.61 26.50
N ILE A 326 -2.34 13.37 25.57
CA ILE A 326 -1.16 14.23 25.39
C ILE A 326 -1.59 15.65 24.99
N ALA A 327 -2.53 15.78 24.05
CA ALA A 327 -3.09 17.05 23.62
C ALA A 327 -3.75 17.81 24.79
N TYR A 328 -4.44 17.11 25.70
CA TYR A 328 -5.01 17.71 26.90
C TYR A 328 -3.93 18.25 27.84
N ILE A 329 -2.85 17.51 28.11
CA ILE A 329 -1.74 17.98 28.96
C ILE A 329 -1.14 19.27 28.41
N ILE A 330 -0.89 19.32 27.10
CA ILE A 330 -0.30 20.50 26.46
C ILE A 330 -1.30 21.67 26.47
N SER A 331 -2.55 21.41 26.13
CA SER A 331 -3.58 22.44 25.99
C SER A 331 -4.02 23.03 27.33
N SER A 332 -4.14 22.22 28.37
CA SER A 332 -4.52 22.66 29.71
C SER A 332 -3.54 23.65 30.34
N LYS A 333 -2.24 23.58 29.95
CA LYS A 333 -1.20 24.56 30.33
C LYS A 333 -1.27 25.87 29.54
N ARG A 334 -1.88 25.86 28.35
CA ARG A 334 -1.95 27.02 27.44
C ARG A 334 -3.26 27.80 27.55
N VAL A 335 -4.35 27.15 27.96
CA VAL A 335 -5.65 27.78 28.17
C VAL A 335 -5.64 28.57 29.49
N LYS A 336 -5.89 29.88 29.40
CA LYS A 336 -5.81 30.81 30.54
C LYS A 336 -7.07 30.83 31.41
N ASP A 337 -8.22 30.36 30.91
CA ASP A 337 -9.49 30.37 31.64
C ASP A 337 -9.39 29.55 32.93
N PRO A 338 -10.00 29.96 34.06
CA PRO A 338 -9.84 29.27 35.34
C PRO A 338 -10.49 27.87 35.34
N VAL A 339 -9.85 26.91 36.02
CA VAL A 339 -10.39 25.55 36.19
C VAL A 339 -11.49 25.57 37.24
N GLN A 340 -12.76 25.42 36.84
CA GLN A 340 -13.88 25.35 37.77
C GLN A 340 -13.87 24.06 38.60
N ASN A 341 -13.64 22.91 37.97
CA ASN A 341 -13.58 21.62 38.64
C ASN A 341 -12.47 20.72 38.05
N LYS A 342 -11.34 20.64 38.76
CA LYS A 342 -10.17 19.87 38.33
C LYS A 342 -10.45 18.37 38.16
N LYS A 343 -11.26 17.77 39.04
CA LYS A 343 -11.60 16.33 38.95
C LYS A 343 -12.46 16.04 37.73
N ALA A 344 -13.50 16.85 37.51
CA ALA A 344 -14.39 16.68 36.37
C ALA A 344 -13.68 16.89 35.03
N GLU A 345 -12.78 17.88 34.94
CA GLU A 345 -12.02 18.15 33.72
C GLU A 345 -11.02 17.04 33.38
N ARG A 346 -10.32 16.50 34.40
CA ARG A 346 -9.32 15.44 34.20
C ARG A 346 -9.95 14.06 33.95
N LYS A 347 -11.23 13.87 34.27
CA LYS A 347 -11.90 12.57 34.16
C LYS A 347 -11.80 11.98 32.75
N ILE A 348 -12.17 12.73 31.71
CA ILE A 348 -12.18 12.23 30.33
C ILE A 348 -10.75 11.93 29.83
N PRO A 349 -9.77 12.85 29.94
CA PRO A 349 -8.40 12.55 29.52
C PRO A 349 -7.78 11.34 30.23
N VAL A 350 -8.02 11.17 31.54
CA VAL A 350 -7.50 10.02 32.29
C VAL A 350 -8.16 8.72 31.82
N ILE A 351 -9.47 8.72 31.55
CA ILE A 351 -10.15 7.57 30.96
C ILE A 351 -9.57 7.25 29.58
N CYS A 352 -9.33 8.25 28.73
CA CYS A 352 -8.66 8.05 27.45
C CYS A 352 -7.28 7.39 27.65
N LEU A 353 -6.44 7.89 28.55
CA LEU A 353 -5.14 7.26 28.81
C LEU A 353 -5.30 5.80 29.23
N LEU A 354 -6.20 5.50 30.17
CA LEU A 354 -6.42 4.13 30.64
C LEU A 354 -6.86 3.21 29.49
N ILE A 355 -7.84 3.63 28.68
CA ILE A 355 -8.30 2.87 27.51
C ILE A 355 -7.15 2.66 26.52
N GLY A 356 -6.42 3.72 26.19
CA GLY A 356 -5.29 3.66 25.26
C GLY A 356 -4.20 2.70 25.74
N CYS A 357 -3.83 2.75 27.02
CA CYS A 357 -2.84 1.85 27.60
C CYS A 357 -3.33 0.40 27.68
N VAL A 358 -4.60 0.17 27.99
CA VAL A 358 -5.18 -1.19 28.02
C VAL A 358 -5.17 -1.81 26.63
N ILE A 359 -5.64 -1.08 25.62
CA ILE A 359 -5.63 -1.57 24.23
C ILE A 359 -4.19 -1.78 23.75
N LEU A 360 -3.29 -0.87 24.06
CA LEU A 360 -1.88 -1.00 23.71
C LEU A 360 -1.26 -2.26 24.36
N ALA A 361 -1.52 -2.48 25.65
CA ALA A 361 -1.07 -3.69 26.34
C ALA A 361 -1.67 -4.96 25.74
N CYS A 362 -2.92 -4.92 25.27
CA CYS A 362 -3.52 -6.05 24.56
C CYS A 362 -2.77 -6.33 23.25
N PHE A 363 -2.44 -5.31 22.45
CA PHE A 363 -1.64 -5.50 21.24
C PHE A 363 -0.24 -6.05 21.54
N SER A 364 0.41 -5.61 22.62
CA SER A 364 1.71 -6.13 23.02
C SER A 364 1.64 -7.55 23.59
N ALA A 365 0.53 -7.91 24.26
CA ALA A 365 0.33 -9.23 24.88
C ALA A 365 -0.10 -10.31 23.87
N VAL A 366 -0.78 -9.92 22.79
CA VAL A 366 -1.08 -10.81 21.66
C VAL A 366 0.20 -11.18 20.88
N GLY A 367 1.31 -10.47 21.13
CA GLY A 367 2.56 -10.68 20.42
C GLY A 367 2.41 -10.28 18.95
N GLY A 368 3.51 -9.87 18.33
CA GLY A 368 3.55 -9.72 16.89
C GLY A 368 3.39 -11.09 16.24
N GLU A 369 2.16 -11.56 16.09
CA GLU A 369 1.85 -12.48 15.01
C GLU A 369 2.16 -11.69 13.74
N LYS A 370 3.29 -12.04 13.14
CA LYS A 370 3.64 -11.69 11.78
C LYS A 370 2.40 -12.05 10.97
N SER A 371 1.68 -11.06 10.43
CA SER A 371 0.80 -11.32 9.30
C SER A 371 1.71 -11.66 8.13
N ASN A 372 2.27 -12.86 8.19
CA ASN A 372 3.03 -13.47 7.13
C ASN A 372 2.02 -13.86 6.06
N VAL A 373 2.43 -13.82 4.80
CA VAL A 373 1.73 -14.48 3.69
C VAL A 373 1.35 -15.94 4.05
N ASN A 374 2.08 -16.57 4.99
CA ASN A 374 1.74 -17.84 5.62
C ASN A 374 0.34 -17.88 6.28
N ASP A 375 -0.15 -16.82 6.91
CA ASP A 375 -1.45 -16.84 7.62
C ASP A 375 -2.66 -16.84 6.66
N GLU A 376 -2.54 -16.18 5.51
CA GLU A 376 -3.58 -16.21 4.47
C GLU A 376 -3.58 -17.56 3.73
N ASN A 377 -2.40 -18.06 3.38
CA ASN A 377 -2.24 -19.40 2.79
C ASN A 377 -2.71 -20.50 3.78
N LYS A 378 -2.45 -20.34 5.08
CA LYS A 378 -2.94 -21.26 6.10
C LYS A 378 -4.46 -21.32 6.13
N LYS A 379 -5.14 -20.16 6.17
CA LYS A 379 -6.61 -20.09 6.11
C LYS A 379 -7.18 -20.66 4.81
N LEU A 380 -6.40 -20.65 3.73
CA LEU A 380 -6.77 -21.26 2.45
C LEU A 380 -6.87 -22.78 2.59
N PHE A 381 -5.84 -23.44 3.11
CA PHE A 381 -5.79 -24.90 3.27
C PHE A 381 -6.60 -25.41 4.47
N GLU A 382 -6.84 -24.59 5.50
CA GLU A 382 -7.76 -24.96 6.60
C GLU A 382 -9.18 -25.28 6.08
N LYS A 383 -9.60 -24.71 4.96
CA LYS A 383 -10.92 -24.97 4.35
C LYS A 383 -11.01 -26.33 3.66
N THR A 384 -9.87 -26.94 3.31
CA THR A 384 -9.84 -28.26 2.67
C THR A 384 -9.80 -29.39 3.70
N GLU A 385 -9.71 -29.05 4.99
CA GLU A 385 -9.75 -30.02 6.07
C GLU A 385 -11.06 -30.81 6.12
N GLY A 386 -10.94 -32.13 6.32
CA GLY A 386 -12.09 -33.03 6.42
C GLY A 386 -12.77 -33.35 5.07
N LYS A 387 -12.28 -32.80 3.95
CA LYS A 387 -12.65 -33.26 2.62
C LYS A 387 -12.01 -34.62 2.31
N GLU A 388 -12.63 -35.39 1.44
CA GLU A 388 -12.01 -36.60 0.89
C GLU A 388 -10.77 -36.22 0.08
N SER A 389 -9.71 -37.04 0.14
CA SER A 389 -8.51 -36.88 -0.66
C SER A 389 -8.85 -36.87 -2.16
N SER A 390 -8.19 -35.99 -2.90
CA SER A 390 -8.29 -35.94 -4.35
C SER A 390 -7.60 -37.15 -5.01
N SER A 391 -7.73 -37.28 -6.33
CA SER A 391 -6.97 -38.26 -7.11
C SER A 391 -5.59 -37.75 -7.56
N VAL A 392 -5.15 -36.58 -7.06
CA VAL A 392 -3.92 -35.92 -7.50
C VAL A 392 -2.71 -36.60 -6.87
N VAL A 393 -1.94 -37.32 -7.69
CA VAL A 393 -0.74 -38.05 -7.27
C VAL A 393 0.53 -37.25 -7.52
N GLY A 394 0.57 -36.43 -8.58
CA GLY A 394 1.79 -35.77 -8.98
C GLY A 394 2.91 -36.77 -9.31
N ALA A 395 4.16 -36.31 -9.22
CA ALA A 395 5.32 -37.17 -9.37
C ALA A 395 6.01 -37.38 -8.02
N LEU A 396 5.73 -38.54 -7.42
CA LEU A 396 6.27 -38.94 -6.13
C LEU A 396 7.30 -40.07 -6.33
N TYR A 397 8.49 -39.90 -5.76
CA TYR A 397 9.57 -40.87 -5.76
C TYR A 397 10.00 -41.17 -4.34
N LYS A 398 10.29 -42.44 -4.05
CA LYS A 398 11.03 -42.85 -2.86
C LYS A 398 12.50 -43.02 -3.21
N ILE A 399 13.37 -42.38 -2.43
CA ILE A 399 14.83 -42.51 -2.52
C ILE A 399 15.29 -43.23 -1.26
N SER A 400 16.15 -44.24 -1.41
CA SER A 400 16.62 -45.04 -0.28
C SER A 400 18.00 -45.65 -0.49
N ASP A 401 18.71 -45.89 0.60
CA ASP A 401 19.85 -46.81 0.68
C ASP A 401 19.58 -47.92 1.74
N GLU A 402 20.62 -48.53 2.31
CA GLU A 402 20.47 -49.57 3.34
C GLU A 402 19.98 -49.03 4.69
N ASP A 403 20.27 -47.76 5.01
CA ASP A 403 20.11 -47.18 6.35
C ASP A 403 19.08 -46.02 6.40
N SER A 404 18.72 -45.44 5.25
CA SER A 404 17.91 -44.23 5.13
C SER A 404 16.90 -44.29 3.98
N SER A 405 15.81 -43.54 4.11
CA SER A 405 14.91 -43.27 2.98
C SER A 405 14.25 -41.91 3.13
N LEU A 406 13.90 -41.28 2.02
CA LEU A 406 13.11 -40.05 1.96
C LEU A 406 12.21 -40.03 0.72
N TYR A 407 11.29 -39.08 0.65
CA TYR A 407 10.42 -38.88 -0.51
C TYR A 407 10.82 -37.62 -1.28
N ILE A 408 10.86 -37.70 -2.61
CA ILE A 408 10.97 -36.53 -3.51
C ILE A 408 9.66 -36.38 -4.27
N TYR A 409 9.10 -35.18 -4.23
CA TYR A 409 7.87 -34.81 -4.89
C TYR A 409 8.11 -33.66 -5.86
N GLY A 410 7.70 -33.84 -7.11
CA GLY A 410 7.74 -32.79 -8.13
C GLY A 410 6.68 -31.73 -7.87
N GLY A 411 7.02 -30.65 -7.19
CA GLY A 411 6.13 -29.53 -6.91
C GLY A 411 5.78 -28.72 -8.16
N ILE A 412 4.56 -28.15 -8.16
CA ILE A 412 4.13 -27.12 -9.09
C ILE A 412 3.77 -25.85 -8.29
N SER A 413 4.05 -24.67 -8.85
CA SER A 413 3.97 -23.38 -8.15
C SER A 413 2.56 -22.77 -8.11
N TYR A 414 1.60 -23.39 -8.79
CA TYR A 414 0.21 -22.93 -8.91
C TYR A 414 -0.75 -24.12 -8.91
N GLY A 415 -2.01 -23.86 -8.63
CA GLY A 415 -3.03 -24.91 -8.57
C GLY A 415 -4.43 -24.40 -8.27
N THR A 416 -5.28 -25.31 -7.84
CA THR A 416 -6.69 -25.09 -7.51
C THR A 416 -7.03 -25.66 -6.13
N GLU A 417 -8.17 -25.28 -5.56
CA GLU A 417 -8.59 -25.72 -4.22
C GLU A 417 -8.84 -27.23 -4.13
N ASP A 418 -9.39 -27.81 -5.21
CA ASP A 418 -9.83 -29.20 -5.31
C ASP A 418 -8.69 -30.21 -5.42
N MET A 419 -7.44 -29.74 -5.57
CA MET A 419 -6.25 -30.58 -5.45
C MET A 419 -6.06 -31.13 -4.03
N TYR A 420 -6.59 -30.43 -3.01
CA TYR A 420 -6.27 -30.69 -1.61
C TYR A 420 -7.47 -31.24 -0.81
N PRO A 421 -7.26 -32.22 0.09
CA PRO A 421 -6.01 -32.95 0.33
C PRO A 421 -5.55 -33.75 -0.90
N LEU A 422 -4.24 -34.00 -1.03
CA LEU A 422 -3.68 -34.76 -2.16
C LEU A 422 -4.09 -36.24 -2.09
N ALA A 423 -3.70 -37.04 -3.09
CA ALA A 423 -3.98 -38.48 -3.11
C ALA A 423 -3.49 -39.16 -1.83
N PRO A 424 -4.20 -40.20 -1.35
CA PRO A 424 -3.88 -40.86 -0.08
C PRO A 424 -2.42 -41.30 0.06
N VAL A 425 -1.82 -41.79 -1.03
CA VAL A 425 -0.41 -42.22 -1.06
C VAL A 425 0.57 -41.05 -0.82
N VAL A 426 0.24 -39.85 -1.31
CA VAL A 426 1.05 -38.64 -1.12
C VAL A 426 0.85 -38.10 0.30
N GLU A 427 -0.39 -38.06 0.78
CA GLU A 427 -0.70 -37.65 2.15
C GLU A 427 -0.04 -38.58 3.18
N GLU A 428 -0.01 -39.89 2.92
CA GLU A 428 0.71 -40.86 3.76
C GLU A 428 2.21 -40.57 3.79
N ALA A 429 2.83 -40.30 2.64
CA ALA A 429 4.25 -39.92 2.59
C ALA A 429 4.53 -38.62 3.38
N ILE A 430 3.72 -37.57 3.19
CA ILE A 430 3.81 -36.31 3.94
C ILE A 430 3.70 -36.56 5.46
N ASN A 431 2.68 -37.34 5.87
CA ASN A 431 2.40 -37.55 7.29
C ASN A 431 3.44 -38.43 7.97
N ASN A 432 4.05 -39.37 7.25
CA ASN A 432 5.03 -40.31 7.80
C ASN A 432 6.46 -39.75 7.87
N SER A 433 6.81 -38.72 7.11
CA SER A 433 8.14 -38.10 7.16
C SER A 433 8.40 -37.33 8.47
N GLU A 434 9.64 -37.32 8.94
CA GLU A 434 10.10 -36.64 10.16
C GLU A 434 10.12 -35.11 10.03
N GLY A 435 10.39 -34.63 8.81
CA GLY A 435 10.48 -33.21 8.47
C GLY A 435 10.23 -32.97 7.00
N TYR A 436 10.35 -31.71 6.59
CA TYR A 436 10.05 -31.26 5.24
C TYR A 436 11.24 -30.51 4.64
N ALA A 437 11.46 -30.65 3.34
CA ALA A 437 12.33 -29.77 2.60
C ALA A 437 11.60 -29.23 1.37
N ILE A 438 11.81 -27.97 1.04
CA ILE A 438 11.27 -27.36 -0.18
C ILE A 438 12.39 -26.67 -0.96
N ASP A 439 12.14 -26.34 -2.23
CA ASP A 439 13.08 -25.62 -3.12
C ASP A 439 13.86 -24.54 -2.37
N SER A 440 13.15 -23.56 -1.78
CA SER A 440 13.77 -22.48 -1.04
C SER A 440 12.86 -21.89 0.04
N ILE A 441 13.48 -21.36 1.09
CA ILE A 441 12.83 -20.55 2.11
C ILE A 441 13.60 -19.23 2.21
N PRO A 442 13.00 -18.09 1.86
CA PRO A 442 13.70 -16.81 1.89
C PRO A 442 14.07 -16.42 3.32
N THR A 443 15.35 -16.09 3.53
CA THR A 443 15.83 -15.40 4.73
C THR A 443 15.56 -13.90 4.65
N GLU A 444 15.72 -13.19 5.77
CA GLU A 444 15.62 -11.71 5.76
C GLU A 444 16.68 -11.07 4.86
N GLU A 445 17.85 -11.70 4.71
CA GLU A 445 18.91 -11.25 3.81
C GLU A 445 18.54 -11.48 2.33
N ASP A 446 17.96 -12.64 2.01
CA ASP A 446 17.48 -12.93 0.65
C ASP A 446 16.44 -11.90 0.21
N LEU A 447 15.47 -11.57 1.08
CA LEU A 447 14.46 -10.56 0.78
C LEU A 447 15.05 -9.16 0.54
N GLN A 448 16.16 -8.83 1.21
CA GLN A 448 16.85 -7.54 1.00
C GLN A 448 17.59 -7.52 -0.34
N ASN A 449 18.25 -8.61 -0.71
CA ASN A 449 19.04 -8.69 -1.93
C ASN A 449 18.19 -8.95 -3.19
N LEU A 450 17.02 -9.59 -3.05
CA LEU A 450 16.11 -9.86 -4.17
C LEU A 450 15.69 -8.58 -4.90
N ASN A 451 15.50 -7.47 -4.17
CA ASN A 451 15.19 -6.18 -4.79
C ASN A 451 16.29 -5.70 -5.74
N LYS A 452 17.57 -5.97 -5.45
CA LYS A 452 18.67 -5.57 -6.36
C LYS A 452 18.64 -6.35 -7.68
N LEU A 453 18.03 -7.54 -7.67
CA LEU A 453 17.89 -8.36 -8.87
C LEU A 453 16.70 -7.94 -9.71
N ILE A 454 15.62 -7.45 -9.08
CA ILE A 454 14.37 -7.06 -9.75
C ILE A 454 14.47 -5.66 -10.38
N TYR A 455 15.26 -4.76 -9.80
CA TYR A 455 15.34 -3.36 -10.23
C TYR A 455 16.72 -3.02 -10.81
N TYR A 456 16.75 -2.22 -11.88
CA TYR A 456 17.97 -1.54 -12.32
C TYR A 456 18.36 -0.48 -11.27
N GLU A 457 19.62 -0.47 -10.83
CA GLU A 457 20.09 0.50 -9.83
C GLU A 457 20.21 1.92 -10.39
N LYS A 458 20.48 2.07 -11.69
CA LYS A 458 20.79 3.35 -12.34
C LYS A 458 20.19 3.50 -13.72
N ASP A 459 20.18 2.40 -14.47
CA ASP A 459 19.67 2.36 -15.83
C ASP A 459 18.14 2.22 -15.82
N LYS A 460 17.51 2.40 -16.98
CA LYS A 460 16.10 2.17 -17.19
C LYS A 460 15.89 0.99 -18.13
N LEU A 461 14.69 0.40 -18.08
CA LEU A 461 14.27 -0.66 -19.00
C LEU A 461 14.53 -0.31 -20.47
N GLU A 462 14.28 0.94 -20.87
CA GLU A 462 14.53 1.44 -22.23
C GLU A 462 16.01 1.46 -22.65
N ASP A 463 16.95 1.41 -21.70
CA ASP A 463 18.38 1.31 -21.96
C ASP A 463 18.83 -0.14 -22.25
N HIS A 464 17.98 -1.12 -21.92
CA HIS A 464 18.28 -2.55 -22.03
C HIS A 464 17.48 -3.27 -23.13
N VAL A 465 16.44 -2.63 -23.69
CA VAL A 465 15.59 -3.24 -24.71
C VAL A 465 15.36 -2.30 -25.91
N SER A 466 14.90 -2.86 -27.02
CA SER A 466 14.56 -2.10 -28.23
C SER A 466 13.32 -1.21 -28.06
N GLU A 467 13.18 -0.19 -28.91
CA GLU A 467 11.97 0.65 -28.94
C GLU A 467 10.69 -0.18 -29.18
N GLU A 468 10.76 -1.20 -30.06
CA GLU A 468 9.65 -2.13 -30.30
C GLU A 468 9.25 -2.88 -29.03
N ALA A 469 10.21 -3.35 -28.24
CA ALA A 469 9.96 -4.03 -26.97
C ALA A 469 9.29 -3.09 -25.94
N VAL A 470 9.67 -1.82 -25.89
CA VAL A 470 9.01 -0.81 -25.05
C VAL A 470 7.55 -0.60 -25.47
N ASP A 471 7.28 -0.54 -26.77
CA ASP A 471 5.93 -0.35 -27.29
C ASP A 471 5.05 -1.57 -27.01
N ILE A 472 5.57 -2.79 -27.18
CA ILE A 472 4.91 -4.04 -26.80
C ILE A 472 4.53 -4.03 -25.31
N LEU A 473 5.46 -3.61 -24.44
CA LEU A 473 5.21 -3.55 -23.00
C LEU A 473 4.06 -2.58 -22.67
N LYS A 474 4.09 -1.36 -23.22
CA LYS A 474 3.02 -0.36 -23.01
C LYS A 474 1.67 -0.88 -23.48
N GLU A 475 1.61 -1.46 -24.68
CA GLU A 475 0.38 -2.04 -25.23
C GLU A 475 -0.18 -3.12 -24.30
N LYS A 476 0.66 -4.05 -23.85
CA LYS A 476 0.22 -5.16 -22.98
C LYS A 476 -0.22 -4.66 -21.61
N MET A 477 0.49 -3.70 -21.01
CA MET A 477 0.09 -3.08 -19.75
C MET A 477 -1.29 -2.41 -19.82
N GLU A 478 -1.61 -1.76 -20.95
CA GLU A 478 -2.95 -1.21 -21.17
C GLU A 478 -4.02 -2.31 -21.28
N ILE A 479 -3.73 -3.38 -22.04
CA ILE A 479 -4.66 -4.52 -22.23
C ILE A 479 -5.00 -5.19 -20.90
N VAL A 480 -3.99 -5.47 -20.06
CA VAL A 480 -4.20 -6.14 -18.76
C VAL A 480 -4.66 -5.18 -17.65
N LYS A 481 -4.91 -3.90 -17.97
CA LYS A 481 -5.30 -2.85 -17.01
C LYS A 481 -4.39 -2.80 -15.78
N PHE A 482 -3.09 -2.72 -16.05
CA PHE A 482 -2.07 -2.71 -15.02
C PHE A 482 -2.33 -1.60 -13.98
N ALA A 483 -2.15 -1.91 -12.69
CA ALA A 483 -2.41 -0.94 -11.61
C ALA A 483 -1.37 0.20 -11.55
N THR A 484 -0.25 0.05 -12.25
CA THR A 484 0.86 1.00 -12.31
C THR A 484 1.13 1.42 -13.75
N SER A 485 1.56 2.67 -13.95
CA SER A 485 1.89 3.19 -15.29
C SER A 485 3.27 2.72 -15.77
N TYR A 486 3.55 2.81 -17.07
CA TYR A 486 4.86 2.48 -17.64
C TYR A 486 6.00 3.26 -16.96
N GLU A 487 5.77 4.53 -16.64
CA GLU A 487 6.74 5.41 -15.95
C GLU A 487 7.15 4.84 -14.58
N GLN A 488 6.24 4.13 -13.91
CA GLN A 488 6.51 3.50 -12.61
C GLN A 488 7.27 2.17 -12.76
N THR A 489 7.29 1.59 -13.95
CA THR A 489 7.98 0.33 -14.26
C THR A 489 9.36 0.54 -14.88
N GLN A 490 9.78 1.78 -15.16
CA GLN A 490 11.06 2.06 -15.85
C GLN A 490 12.29 1.55 -15.11
N SER A 491 12.22 1.41 -13.79
CA SER A 491 13.32 0.88 -12.97
C SER A 491 13.29 -0.64 -12.80
N VAL A 492 12.26 -1.32 -13.32
CA VAL A 492 12.10 -2.77 -13.20
C VAL A 492 12.79 -3.46 -14.38
N LYS A 493 13.48 -4.58 -14.13
CA LYS A 493 14.14 -5.34 -15.19
C LYS A 493 13.15 -5.93 -16.18
N ALA A 494 13.55 -5.98 -17.46
CA ALA A 494 12.68 -6.45 -18.54
C ALA A 494 12.26 -7.91 -18.35
N SER A 495 13.19 -8.79 -18.02
CA SER A 495 12.94 -10.18 -17.62
C SER A 495 11.89 -10.33 -16.50
N TYR A 496 11.96 -9.51 -15.44
CA TYR A 496 10.95 -9.52 -14.38
C TYR A 496 9.58 -9.05 -14.88
N MET A 497 9.53 -7.98 -15.68
CA MET A 497 8.29 -7.51 -16.28
C MET A 497 7.66 -8.57 -17.19
N SER A 498 8.48 -9.28 -17.96
CA SER A 498 8.04 -10.40 -18.81
C SER A 498 7.43 -11.52 -17.98
N ALA A 499 8.11 -11.96 -16.92
CA ALA A 499 7.61 -12.99 -16.01
C ALA A 499 6.31 -12.58 -15.31
N TYR A 500 6.19 -11.31 -14.90
CA TYR A 500 4.98 -10.79 -14.27
C TYR A 500 3.79 -10.76 -15.24
N ILE A 501 3.99 -10.30 -16.48
CA ILE A 501 2.95 -10.30 -17.50
C ILE A 501 2.54 -11.73 -17.86
N ASN A 502 3.50 -12.64 -17.99
CA ASN A 502 3.24 -14.06 -18.20
C ASN A 502 2.34 -14.64 -17.09
N ASN A 503 2.60 -14.26 -15.83
CA ASN A 503 1.78 -14.69 -14.70
C ASN A 503 0.33 -14.19 -14.84
N ILE A 504 0.11 -12.96 -15.30
CA ILE A 504 -1.25 -12.44 -15.51
C ILE A 504 -2.01 -13.26 -16.56
N TYR A 505 -1.37 -13.57 -17.70
CA TYR A 505 -2.02 -14.34 -18.77
C TYR A 505 -2.22 -15.82 -18.44
N SER A 506 -1.38 -16.37 -17.55
CA SER A 506 -1.42 -17.79 -17.17
C SER A 506 -2.38 -18.10 -16.02
N MET A 507 -2.95 -17.08 -15.35
CA MET A 507 -3.71 -17.25 -14.11
C MET A 507 -5.19 -16.86 -14.24
N SER A 508 -6.05 -17.40 -13.37
CA SER A 508 -7.48 -17.07 -13.32
C SER A 508 -7.97 -16.90 -11.88
N SER A 509 -9.26 -16.57 -11.69
CA SER A 509 -9.83 -16.45 -10.34
C SER A 509 -9.84 -17.77 -9.56
N GLU A 510 -9.77 -18.91 -10.24
CA GLU A 510 -9.81 -20.26 -9.64
C GLU A 510 -8.43 -20.95 -9.64
N PHE A 511 -7.51 -20.49 -10.50
CA PHE A 511 -6.18 -21.06 -10.71
C PHE A 511 -5.11 -20.06 -10.27
N LYS A 512 -4.43 -20.34 -9.15
CA LYS A 512 -3.56 -19.36 -8.49
C LYS A 512 -2.29 -19.94 -7.86
N ASN A 513 -1.31 -19.08 -7.64
CA ASN A 513 -0.03 -19.43 -7.02
C ASN A 513 -0.15 -19.82 -5.53
N GLU A 514 -1.18 -19.32 -4.82
CA GLU A 514 -1.39 -19.63 -3.40
C GLU A 514 -1.63 -21.13 -3.18
N TYR A 515 -2.22 -21.82 -4.17
CA TYR A 515 -2.43 -23.26 -4.20
C TYR A 515 -1.20 -24.07 -4.65
N GLY A 516 -0.02 -23.45 -4.79
CA GLY A 516 1.22 -24.17 -5.10
C GLY A 516 1.64 -25.16 -3.99
N ILE A 517 2.31 -26.24 -4.37
CA ILE A 517 2.62 -27.36 -3.46
C ILE A 517 3.52 -26.94 -2.30
N SER A 518 4.50 -26.07 -2.54
CA SER A 518 5.39 -25.59 -1.47
C SER A 518 4.64 -24.84 -0.36
N ASN A 519 3.52 -24.18 -0.68
CA ASN A 519 2.67 -23.54 0.33
C ASN A 519 1.87 -24.57 1.14
N TYR A 520 1.40 -25.64 0.48
CA TYR A 520 0.72 -26.74 1.15
C TYR A 520 1.65 -27.48 2.12
N ILE A 521 2.90 -27.75 1.72
CA ILE A 521 3.91 -28.38 2.58
C ILE A 521 4.26 -27.50 3.77
N LYS A 522 4.42 -26.18 3.59
CA LYS A 522 4.58 -25.22 4.71
C LYS A 522 3.41 -25.29 5.69
N TYR A 523 2.18 -25.31 5.19
CA TYR A 523 0.98 -25.46 6.01
C TYR A 523 0.98 -26.79 6.80
N LYS A 524 1.35 -27.91 6.16
CA LYS A 524 1.47 -29.22 6.83
C LYS A 524 2.55 -29.21 7.92
N ALA A 525 3.72 -28.60 7.65
CA ALA A 525 4.80 -28.47 8.60
C ALA A 525 4.37 -27.71 9.86
N GLU A 526 3.76 -26.54 9.68
CA GLU A 526 3.23 -25.74 10.78
C GLU A 526 2.15 -26.50 11.58
N LYS A 527 1.21 -27.16 10.90
CA LYS A 527 0.11 -27.89 11.54
C LYS A 527 0.60 -29.10 12.35
N GLN A 528 1.60 -29.82 11.84
CA GLN A 528 2.16 -31.00 12.49
C GLN A 528 3.29 -30.67 13.45
N ASN A 529 3.68 -29.39 13.55
CA ASN A 529 4.82 -28.94 14.34
C ASN A 529 6.11 -29.72 14.00
N LYS A 530 6.35 -29.92 12.70
CA LYS A 530 7.54 -30.58 12.15
C LYS A 530 8.49 -29.54 11.53
N ASP A 531 9.77 -29.89 11.49
CA ASP A 531 10.81 -29.05 10.89
C ASP A 531 10.60 -28.88 9.38
N ILE A 532 10.95 -27.71 8.85
CA ILE A 532 10.94 -27.42 7.42
C ILE A 532 12.15 -26.58 7.03
N ILE A 533 12.87 -27.03 6.00
CA ILE A 533 14.08 -26.38 5.51
C ILE A 533 13.96 -26.00 4.02
N GLY A 534 14.70 -24.97 3.61
CA GLY A 534 14.93 -24.65 2.21
C GLY A 534 16.19 -25.36 1.72
N LEU A 535 16.15 -25.97 0.55
CA LEU A 535 17.30 -26.67 -0.02
C LEU A 535 18.33 -25.69 -0.60
N THR A 536 17.87 -24.55 -1.10
CA THR A 536 18.74 -23.53 -1.68
C THR A 536 18.21 -22.12 -1.43
N SER A 537 19.02 -21.10 -1.73
CA SER A 537 18.60 -19.69 -1.64
C SER A 537 17.70 -19.32 -2.81
N PRO A 538 16.59 -18.58 -2.57
CA PRO A 538 15.77 -18.06 -3.66
C PRO A 538 16.52 -17.02 -4.51
N LEU A 539 17.66 -16.48 -4.04
CA LEU A 539 18.50 -15.58 -4.83
C LEU A 539 19.15 -16.31 -6.00
N LEU A 540 19.54 -17.58 -5.87
CA LEU A 540 20.17 -18.32 -6.95
C LEU A 540 19.23 -18.45 -8.16
N SER A 541 17.98 -18.84 -7.91
CA SER A 541 16.94 -18.88 -8.96
C SER A 541 16.57 -17.49 -9.50
N ALA A 542 16.71 -16.43 -8.69
CA ALA A 542 16.40 -15.07 -9.12
C ALA A 542 17.55 -14.43 -9.91
N GLU A 543 18.80 -14.78 -9.59
CA GLU A 543 20.00 -14.38 -10.33
C GLU A 543 19.96 -14.99 -11.73
N GLU A 544 19.63 -16.28 -11.84
CA GLU A 544 19.35 -16.96 -13.12
C GLU A 544 18.33 -16.17 -13.96
N TYR A 545 17.16 -15.87 -13.39
CA TYR A 545 16.07 -15.27 -14.18
C TYR A 545 16.25 -13.78 -14.47
N PHE A 546 16.98 -13.02 -13.64
CA PHE A 546 16.99 -11.56 -13.71
C PHE A 546 18.38 -10.93 -13.93
N ASN A 547 19.47 -11.71 -13.98
CA ASN A 547 20.80 -11.20 -14.29
C ASN A 547 21.15 -11.38 -15.78
N ASN A 548 20.35 -10.76 -16.64
CA ASN A 548 20.42 -10.94 -18.08
C ASN A 548 21.29 -9.89 -18.78
N SER A 549 21.84 -10.26 -19.94
CA SER A 549 22.36 -9.31 -20.92
C SER A 549 21.24 -8.51 -21.58
N ASN A 550 21.58 -7.39 -22.23
CA ASN A 550 20.60 -6.60 -22.98
C ASN A 550 19.93 -7.40 -24.12
N GLU A 551 20.65 -8.36 -24.72
CA GLU A 551 20.08 -9.21 -25.77
C GLU A 551 18.97 -10.11 -25.22
N GLU A 552 19.19 -10.68 -24.03
CA GLU A 552 18.23 -11.53 -23.33
C GLU A 552 17.06 -10.73 -22.75
N ASP A 553 17.32 -9.62 -22.07
CA ASP A 553 16.26 -8.73 -21.57
C ASP A 553 15.37 -8.25 -22.73
N ASN A 554 15.96 -7.93 -23.88
CA ASN A 554 15.19 -7.64 -25.09
C ASN A 554 14.41 -8.86 -25.59
N ALA A 555 15.00 -10.06 -25.63
CA ALA A 555 14.32 -11.28 -26.05
C ALA A 555 13.12 -11.62 -25.15
N TYR A 556 13.28 -11.54 -23.83
CA TYR A 556 12.19 -11.71 -22.85
C TYR A 556 11.04 -10.76 -23.11
N MET A 557 11.35 -9.51 -23.48
CA MET A 557 10.33 -8.51 -23.74
C MET A 557 9.67 -8.67 -25.12
N MET A 558 10.42 -9.11 -26.13
CA MET A 558 9.84 -9.45 -27.43
C MET A 558 8.88 -10.64 -27.35
N LEU A 559 9.15 -11.61 -26.47
CA LEU A 559 8.25 -12.76 -26.25
C LEU A 559 6.89 -12.36 -25.66
N VAL A 560 6.82 -11.24 -24.92
CA VAL A 560 5.58 -10.72 -24.36
C VAL A 560 4.54 -10.39 -25.44
N LYS A 561 4.98 -10.03 -26.65
CA LYS A 561 4.11 -9.83 -27.82
C LYS A 561 3.16 -11.01 -28.03
N TYR A 562 3.68 -12.21 -27.87
CA TYR A 562 2.98 -13.45 -28.16
C TYR A 562 2.13 -13.97 -27.00
N MET A 563 2.14 -13.33 -25.83
CA MET A 563 1.29 -13.72 -24.69
C MET A 563 -0.18 -13.37 -24.94
N SER A 564 -1.10 -14.27 -24.62
CA SER A 564 -2.54 -14.17 -24.88
C SER A 564 -3.36 -14.97 -23.86
N GLU A 565 -4.69 -14.88 -23.94
CA GLU A 565 -5.59 -15.67 -23.10
C GLU A 565 -5.42 -17.19 -23.29
N ASP A 566 -4.81 -17.64 -24.40
CA ASP A 566 -4.52 -19.05 -24.64
C ASP A 566 -3.43 -19.61 -23.70
N ASP A 567 -2.58 -18.75 -23.11
CA ASP A 567 -1.55 -19.17 -22.15
C ASP A 567 -2.15 -19.78 -20.88
N TYR A 568 -3.34 -19.33 -20.48
CA TYR A 568 -4.12 -19.97 -19.42
C TYR A 568 -4.49 -21.42 -19.77
N ALA A 569 -4.93 -21.67 -21.01
CA ALA A 569 -5.27 -23.02 -21.46
C ALA A 569 -4.05 -23.94 -21.48
N GLN A 570 -2.88 -23.41 -21.86
CA GLN A 570 -1.61 -24.14 -21.79
C GLN A 570 -1.21 -24.45 -20.35
N ALA A 571 -1.25 -23.46 -19.44
CA ALA A 571 -0.95 -23.63 -18.02
C ALA A 571 -1.87 -24.68 -17.37
N LYS A 572 -3.17 -24.63 -17.69
CA LYS A 572 -4.15 -25.64 -17.25
C LYS A 572 -3.82 -27.04 -17.79
N SER A 573 -3.47 -27.16 -19.07
CA SER A 573 -3.08 -28.45 -19.65
C SER A 573 -1.81 -29.03 -19.00
N ILE A 574 -0.87 -28.17 -18.60
CA ILE A 574 0.34 -28.58 -17.87
C ILE A 574 -0.04 -29.07 -16.46
N LEU A 575 -0.92 -28.36 -15.75
CA LEU A 575 -1.42 -28.81 -14.44
C LEU A 575 -2.11 -30.17 -14.54
N GLU A 576 -3.00 -30.37 -15.50
CA GLU A 576 -3.73 -31.65 -15.67
C GLU A 576 -2.79 -32.84 -15.98
N LEU A 577 -1.67 -32.60 -16.67
CA LEU A 577 -0.63 -33.61 -16.89
C LEU A 577 0.15 -33.88 -15.61
N TRP A 578 0.52 -32.80 -14.91
CA TRP A 578 1.23 -32.86 -13.65
C TRP A 578 0.42 -33.62 -12.58
N GLU A 579 -0.89 -33.36 -12.46
CA GLU A 579 -1.78 -34.03 -11.49
C GLU A 579 -1.79 -35.55 -11.63
N LYS A 580 -1.65 -36.03 -12.87
CA LYS A 580 -1.60 -37.46 -13.24
C LYS A 580 -0.19 -38.06 -13.13
N GLY A 581 0.81 -37.28 -12.75
CA GLY A 581 2.21 -37.70 -12.67
C GLY A 581 2.91 -37.83 -14.04
N ASN A 582 2.32 -37.28 -15.11
CA ASN A 582 2.90 -37.25 -16.45
C ASN A 582 3.78 -35.99 -16.64
N ILE A 583 4.82 -35.92 -15.83
CA ILE A 583 5.71 -34.75 -15.75
C ILE A 583 6.64 -34.61 -16.96
N GLU A 584 6.99 -35.71 -17.64
CA GLU A 584 7.76 -35.67 -18.90
C GLU A 584 6.98 -34.92 -19.99
N GLU A 585 5.70 -35.25 -20.20
CA GLU A 585 4.87 -34.54 -21.17
C GLU A 585 4.63 -33.08 -20.73
N ALA A 586 4.39 -32.85 -19.44
CA ALA A 586 4.22 -31.50 -18.87
C ALA A 586 5.46 -30.63 -19.14
N TYR A 587 6.65 -31.17 -18.88
CA TYR A 587 7.94 -30.53 -19.15
C TYR A 587 8.10 -30.21 -20.64
N SER A 588 7.77 -31.17 -21.52
CA SER A 588 7.91 -31.00 -22.97
C SER A 588 7.02 -29.91 -23.58
N LYS A 589 5.96 -29.48 -22.89
CA LYS A 589 4.98 -28.48 -23.34
C LYS A 589 5.27 -27.06 -22.85
N ARG A 590 6.14 -26.88 -21.85
CA ARG A 590 6.37 -25.59 -21.18
C ARG A 590 6.73 -24.46 -22.15
N ASP A 591 7.69 -24.72 -23.05
CA ASP A 591 8.24 -23.70 -23.95
C ASP A 591 7.81 -23.89 -25.41
N LYS A 592 6.71 -24.63 -25.63
CA LYS A 592 6.19 -24.91 -26.98
C LYS A 592 4.89 -24.14 -27.19
N LYS A 593 4.99 -22.95 -27.74
CA LYS A 593 3.85 -22.19 -28.24
C LYS A 593 3.72 -22.34 -29.74
N LYS A 594 2.53 -22.71 -30.21
CA LYS A 594 2.21 -22.78 -31.64
C LYS A 594 1.49 -21.51 -32.05
N LEU A 595 2.13 -20.72 -32.92
CA LEU A 595 1.58 -19.48 -33.45
C LEU A 595 0.90 -19.71 -34.80
N SER A 596 -0.05 -18.83 -35.14
CA SER A 596 -0.91 -19.00 -36.31
C SER A 596 -0.19 -18.76 -37.64
N ASN A 597 0.93 -18.04 -37.65
CA ASN A 597 1.69 -17.71 -38.85
C ASN A 597 3.17 -18.09 -38.71
N GLU A 598 3.80 -18.42 -39.84
CA GLU A 598 5.18 -18.93 -39.87
C GLU A 598 6.24 -17.88 -39.53
N ALA A 599 5.96 -16.60 -39.79
CA ALA A 599 6.89 -15.52 -39.50
C ALA A 599 7.02 -15.29 -37.99
N ASP A 600 5.90 -15.14 -37.29
CA ASP A 600 5.83 -15.01 -35.84
C ASP A 600 6.36 -16.26 -35.15
N GLN A 601 6.10 -17.47 -35.69
CA GLN A 601 6.69 -18.70 -35.14
C GLN A 601 8.21 -18.66 -35.22
N LYS A 602 8.78 -18.22 -36.36
CA LYS A 602 10.23 -18.11 -36.52
C LYS A 602 10.84 -17.07 -35.57
N ASP A 603 10.16 -15.95 -35.36
CA ASP A 603 10.61 -14.92 -34.41
C ASP A 603 10.51 -15.41 -32.97
N TYR A 604 9.42 -16.08 -32.61
CA TYR A 604 9.25 -16.73 -31.30
C TYR A 604 10.37 -17.74 -31.04
N ASP A 605 10.60 -18.67 -31.98
CA ASP A 605 11.64 -19.69 -31.86
C ASP A 605 13.04 -19.07 -31.71
N LYS A 606 13.30 -17.96 -32.42
CA LYS A 606 14.54 -17.18 -32.29
C LYS A 606 14.69 -16.62 -30.87
N TYR A 607 13.70 -15.90 -30.35
CA TYR A 607 13.80 -15.29 -29.01
C TYR A 607 13.87 -16.34 -27.90
N ILE A 608 13.14 -17.44 -28.04
CA ILE A 608 13.24 -18.60 -27.14
C ILE A 608 14.65 -19.19 -27.16
N SER A 609 15.28 -19.31 -28.33
CA SER A 609 16.65 -19.85 -28.42
C SER A 609 17.69 -18.97 -27.71
N ILE A 610 17.50 -17.64 -27.70
CA ILE A 610 18.40 -16.69 -27.03
C ILE A 610 18.37 -16.90 -25.51
N ILE A 611 17.18 -17.10 -24.92
CA ILE A 611 17.06 -17.22 -23.47
C ILE A 611 17.39 -18.64 -22.96
N LYS A 612 17.16 -19.69 -23.78
CA LYS A 612 17.35 -21.08 -23.35
C LYS A 612 18.79 -21.50 -23.09
N GLU A 613 19.74 -20.99 -23.87
CA GLU A 613 21.14 -21.42 -23.78
C GLU A 613 21.77 -21.09 -22.42
N ASN A 614 21.39 -19.97 -21.82
CA ASN A 614 21.84 -19.57 -20.48
C ASN A 614 20.97 -20.20 -19.39
N GLU A 615 19.66 -20.31 -19.61
CA GLU A 615 18.74 -20.98 -18.69
C GLU A 615 19.17 -22.42 -18.38
N ASP A 616 19.62 -23.20 -19.37
CA ASP A 616 20.05 -24.59 -19.16
C ASP A 616 21.36 -24.71 -18.35
N ASN A 617 22.27 -23.75 -18.48
CA ASN A 617 23.53 -23.75 -17.72
C ASN A 617 23.32 -23.37 -16.24
N ASP A 618 22.48 -22.37 -15.99
CA ASP A 618 22.20 -21.91 -14.63
C ASP A 618 21.32 -22.91 -13.88
N TYR A 619 20.35 -23.52 -14.58
CA TYR A 619 19.50 -24.56 -14.02
C TYR A 619 20.28 -25.80 -13.57
N LYS A 620 21.38 -26.10 -14.25
CA LYS A 620 22.32 -27.17 -13.86
C LYS A 620 22.99 -26.87 -12.51
N ILE A 621 23.39 -25.63 -12.25
CA ILE A 621 23.98 -25.23 -10.95
C ILE A 621 22.95 -25.42 -9.85
N TYR A 622 21.74 -24.91 -10.05
CA TYR A 622 20.62 -25.01 -9.12
C TYR A 622 20.27 -26.47 -8.79
N THR A 623 20.14 -27.31 -9.82
CA THR A 623 19.84 -28.75 -9.67
C THR A 623 20.94 -29.49 -8.90
N ASN A 624 22.22 -29.14 -9.14
CA ASN A 624 23.35 -29.77 -8.44
C ASN A 624 23.39 -29.39 -6.94
N GLU A 625 23.05 -28.15 -6.58
CA GLU A 625 22.97 -27.72 -5.19
C GLU A 625 21.84 -28.44 -4.45
N ILE A 626 20.65 -28.50 -5.06
CA ILE A 626 19.52 -29.28 -4.53
C ILE A 626 19.92 -30.74 -4.33
N THR A 627 20.55 -31.37 -5.32
CA THR A 627 20.98 -32.77 -5.23
C THR A 627 21.97 -32.98 -4.09
N THR A 628 22.95 -32.08 -3.94
CA THR A 628 23.93 -32.14 -2.85
C THR A 628 23.26 -32.06 -1.48
N LYS A 629 22.26 -31.18 -1.33
CA LYS A 629 21.52 -31.03 -0.07
C LYS A 629 20.64 -32.22 0.25
N ILE A 630 20.05 -32.85 -0.76
CA ILE A 630 19.29 -34.10 -0.60
C ILE A 630 20.22 -35.25 -0.19
N ASP A 631 21.41 -35.36 -0.80
CA ASP A 631 22.45 -36.33 -0.42
C ASP A 631 22.94 -36.13 1.03
N GLU A 632 23.09 -34.88 1.48
CA GLU A 632 23.39 -34.56 2.88
C GLU A 632 22.29 -35.04 3.84
N LEU A 633 21.01 -34.90 3.47
CA LEU A 633 19.87 -35.38 4.26
C LEU A 633 19.84 -36.91 4.36
N LEU A 634 20.06 -37.61 3.23
CA LEU A 634 20.15 -39.06 3.17
C LEU A 634 21.27 -39.58 4.08
N LYS A 635 22.48 -39.02 3.96
CA LYS A 635 23.64 -39.37 4.82
C LYS A 635 23.44 -39.08 6.31
N ALA A 636 22.57 -38.13 6.63
CA ALA A 636 22.20 -37.80 8.00
C ALA A 636 21.04 -38.66 8.55
N ASN A 637 20.58 -39.66 7.79
CA ASN A 637 19.43 -40.53 8.09
C ASN A 637 18.17 -39.72 8.39
N LYS A 638 17.90 -38.68 7.60
CA LYS A 638 16.73 -37.81 7.74
C LYS A 638 15.61 -38.23 6.79
N ASP A 639 14.53 -38.79 7.33
CA ASP A 639 13.35 -39.18 6.53
C ASP A 639 12.46 -37.96 6.24
N TYR A 640 12.87 -37.13 5.28
CA TYR A 640 12.20 -35.88 4.93
C TYR A 640 11.25 -36.06 3.73
N PHE A 641 10.15 -35.33 3.72
CA PHE A 641 9.37 -35.15 2.49
C PHE A 641 9.90 -33.92 1.75
N VAL A 642 10.56 -34.16 0.63
CA VAL A 642 11.24 -33.16 -0.20
C VAL A 642 10.32 -32.75 -1.36
N SER A 643 9.93 -31.48 -1.43
CA SER A 643 9.14 -30.93 -2.55
C SER A 643 9.97 -29.95 -3.35
N ILE A 644 10.35 -30.34 -4.56
CA ILE A 644 11.13 -29.50 -5.48
C ILE A 644 10.41 -29.31 -6.80
N GLY A 645 10.59 -28.17 -7.47
CA GLY A 645 9.93 -27.87 -8.74
C GLY A 645 10.04 -29.04 -9.74
N TYR A 646 8.94 -29.39 -10.43
CA TYR A 646 8.90 -30.56 -11.31
C TYR A 646 9.93 -30.50 -12.46
N ARG A 647 10.46 -29.32 -12.77
CA ARG A 647 11.56 -29.11 -13.70
C ARG A 647 12.89 -29.68 -13.17
N ASN A 648 13.09 -29.80 -11.86
CA ASN A 648 14.32 -30.35 -11.26
C ASN A 648 14.36 -31.88 -11.30
N ILE A 649 13.23 -32.52 -11.58
CA ILE A 649 13.10 -33.98 -11.62
C ILE A 649 12.98 -34.52 -13.06
N GLU A 650 12.91 -33.64 -14.06
CA GLU A 650 12.82 -34.00 -15.49
C GLU A 650 13.82 -33.22 -16.34
N GLY A 651 14.13 -33.73 -17.53
CA GLY A 651 15.09 -33.13 -18.47
C GLY A 651 16.53 -33.66 -18.33
N GLU A 652 17.44 -33.06 -19.11
CA GLU A 652 18.87 -33.36 -19.03
C GLU A 652 19.45 -32.83 -17.71
N ASN A 653 20.16 -33.68 -16.96
CA ASN A 653 20.72 -33.35 -15.64
C ASN A 653 19.66 -33.09 -14.54
N ASN A 654 18.75 -34.03 -14.29
CA ASN A 654 17.77 -33.95 -13.20
C ASN A 654 18.23 -34.62 -11.89
N VAL A 655 17.64 -34.22 -10.77
CA VAL A 655 17.95 -34.69 -9.40
C VAL A 655 17.84 -36.21 -9.28
N ILE A 656 16.80 -36.80 -9.89
CA ILE A 656 16.54 -38.25 -9.79
C ILE A 656 17.70 -39.05 -10.40
N ALA A 657 18.09 -38.71 -11.62
CA ALA A 657 19.19 -39.36 -12.32
C ALA A 657 20.54 -39.15 -11.61
N GLN A 658 20.76 -37.97 -11.01
CA GLN A 658 21.98 -37.72 -10.24
C GLN A 658 22.06 -38.60 -8.99
N LEU A 659 20.95 -38.75 -8.25
CA LEU A 659 20.90 -39.61 -7.06
C LEU A 659 21.06 -41.10 -7.42
N GLU A 660 20.47 -41.55 -8.53
CA GLU A 660 20.72 -42.91 -9.06
C GLU A 660 22.20 -43.13 -9.37
N ALA A 661 22.85 -42.15 -10.02
CA ALA A 661 24.28 -42.19 -10.32
C ALA A 661 25.17 -42.19 -9.06
N MET A 662 24.68 -41.62 -7.95
CA MET A 662 25.33 -41.67 -6.63
C MET A 662 25.12 -43.00 -5.90
N GLY A 663 24.30 -43.91 -6.43
CA GLY A 663 24.09 -45.27 -5.91
C GLY A 663 22.83 -45.45 -5.07
N TYR A 664 21.98 -44.42 -4.97
CA TYR A 664 20.69 -44.55 -4.27
C TYR A 664 19.68 -45.35 -5.09
N LYS A 665 18.85 -46.14 -4.41
CA LYS A 665 17.71 -46.82 -5.04
C LYS A 665 16.55 -45.84 -5.18
N VAL A 666 16.06 -45.70 -6.40
CA VAL A 666 14.90 -44.87 -6.73
C VAL A 666 13.69 -45.75 -7.06
N SER A 667 12.52 -45.36 -6.56
CA SER A 667 11.25 -46.02 -6.89
C SER A 667 10.16 -44.99 -7.07
N LYS A 668 9.62 -44.89 -8.29
CA LYS A 668 8.44 -44.05 -8.57
C LYS A 668 7.21 -44.66 -7.89
N ILE A 669 6.49 -43.84 -7.14
CA ILE A 669 5.27 -44.25 -6.47
C ILE A 669 4.09 -43.85 -7.34
N THR A 670 3.22 -44.82 -7.60
CA THR A 670 1.95 -44.62 -8.30
C THR A 670 0.80 -44.96 -7.35
N ASN A 671 -0.38 -44.40 -7.61
CA ASN A 671 -1.61 -44.79 -6.90
C ASN A 671 -1.94 -46.27 -7.04
#